data_AF-A0A9E2IEK7-F1
#
_entry.id   AF-A0A9E2IEK7-F1
#
_cell.length_a   1.000
_cell.length_b   1.000
_cell.length_c   1.000
_cell.angle_alpha   90.00
_cell.angle_beta   90.00
_cell.angle_gamma   90.00
#
_symmetry.space_group_name_H-M   'P 1'
#
loop_
_entity.id
_entity.type
_entity.pdbx_description
1 polymer ?
#
loop_
_entity_poly.entity_id
_entity_poly.type
_entity_poly.pdbx_seq_one_letter_code
_entity_poly.pdbx_strand_id
1 'polypeptide(L)'
;MLNPKSKTRLFVKALSVVLIQVFFLSNVVLADAKINQSYAIESTLATYTEIPDPKFQEKVMAMEAVLMHPAENHFLKEQIKKEQSDFKAQYKSEWRKKWTEERTFIASIDDDMPEIKGLITNDVAHLKTVKIIRVNDVLKKTGQFAHVGLVEKDEEENSIPNGMPVIYVDNEYYEKVNRAVLKHEVDEIIQWEQLRFELTQIYGMNFDSTAMRSWIIDHAEKVDEKLTGECRGLTSVEISKKFHEKAFSLDDLLKEVIPSREELSKYVDFNYIKKLYALFKDEEGKDVNISASVGLATTPTMEPTYQHYKRILPPGTFGDQLVFGTSGIREIVKFLMDKKCYAIADGLIYYFTEMGEITLAEGKNLMAIAGDLRPSTDRITLMQIASAIKHGFKVINGGNIPTPAIVNYGMYSPLGAMISLMVTASHCPVLPKNIEQNGIKPNRTTGEVLKEDERRILKQVREALEIECMKPEKENMFGKLGMRKKSKLSEEQKKWLEKAREILDEVNTNPAEMYVERNELFGKIFDETDKVPFIEHMSVGRDIIKTIFDKIGINYFSEERNKKWKEKLVVDTEDVRPGLEDVVKRTVDKYAEKQIKIKGICTVDGDTDRPALFTEDGTFIYGDKTGYLTCEYICNLESMKDKKMFVAVTATVSRAVVQRLKDIGCEVAQVKIGSPYVVKAMEDRLAKAKEANEEIIVCGFERNGGFLLGSDIMLDSGKVLKALPTRDAMLPIIAAFHLAKQNNMTLGQLVDDRFSGQYASFSWSGLVQATDLGCEAYTATMGQAIMRSFSPVELDTIRIEFLEGAKILYTKKGGTKKTVTDEDKLAQRMNPIKTYLEGYFNEKRGFKDGIT
;
A
#
# COMPACT_ATOMS: atom_id res chain seq x y z
N MET A 1 28.26 38.52 -42.39
CA MET A 1 28.22 39.55 -41.33
C MET A 1 26.89 39.48 -40.59
N LEU A 2 26.76 38.66 -39.54
CA LEU A 2 25.73 38.85 -38.52
C LEU A 2 26.33 38.45 -37.17
N ASN A 3 26.15 39.33 -36.18
CA ASN A 3 26.98 39.52 -34.98
C ASN A 3 26.84 38.37 -33.95
N PRO A 4 27.94 37.75 -33.47
CA PRO A 4 27.93 36.67 -32.46
C PRO A 4 27.22 37.04 -31.15
N LYS A 5 27.13 38.34 -30.82
CA LYS A 5 26.44 38.83 -29.62
C LYS A 5 24.92 38.58 -29.63
N SER A 6 24.32 38.28 -30.79
CA SER A 6 22.87 38.01 -30.90
C SER A 6 22.49 36.59 -30.45
N LYS A 7 23.26 35.56 -30.80
CA LYS A 7 23.02 34.17 -30.37
C LYS A 7 23.30 33.98 -28.88
N THR A 8 24.34 34.63 -28.34
CA THR A 8 24.60 34.62 -26.89
C THR A 8 23.53 35.39 -26.13
N ARG A 9 23.01 36.51 -26.66
CA ARG A 9 21.86 37.21 -26.03
C ARG A 9 20.57 36.40 -26.07
N LEU A 10 20.30 35.65 -27.15
CA LEU A 10 19.10 34.82 -27.24
C LEU A 10 19.19 33.59 -26.32
N PHE A 11 20.36 32.96 -26.25
CA PHE A 11 20.62 31.83 -25.36
C PHE A 11 20.65 32.26 -23.88
N VAL A 12 21.28 33.40 -23.57
CA VAL A 12 21.24 33.98 -22.22
C VAL A 12 19.83 34.47 -21.87
N LYS A 13 19.04 35.03 -22.79
CA LYS A 13 17.62 35.38 -22.52
C LYS A 13 16.77 34.13 -22.28
N ALA A 14 16.92 33.08 -23.10
CA ALA A 14 16.19 31.83 -22.90
C ALA A 14 16.58 31.15 -21.57
N LEU A 15 17.89 31.10 -21.26
CA LEU A 15 18.38 30.55 -20.00
C LEU A 15 18.02 31.43 -18.79
N SER A 16 17.98 32.75 -18.95
CA SER A 16 17.54 33.68 -17.91
C SER A 16 16.04 33.59 -17.67
N VAL A 17 15.21 33.40 -18.71
CA VAL A 17 13.77 33.21 -18.54
C VAL A 17 13.49 31.86 -17.86
N VAL A 18 14.21 30.80 -18.23
CA VAL A 18 14.12 29.49 -17.57
C VAL A 18 14.63 29.55 -16.14
N LEU A 19 15.75 30.21 -15.86
CA LEU A 19 16.29 30.38 -14.51
C LEU A 19 15.43 31.31 -13.66
N ILE A 20 14.88 32.40 -14.20
CA ILE A 20 13.94 33.30 -13.49
C ILE A 20 12.63 32.56 -13.22
N GLN A 21 12.13 31.72 -14.13
CA GLN A 21 10.94 30.91 -13.92
C GLN A 21 11.18 29.81 -12.90
N VAL A 22 12.35 29.15 -12.90
CA VAL A 22 12.72 28.19 -11.86
C VAL A 22 12.96 28.90 -10.52
N PHE A 23 13.51 30.11 -10.50
CA PHE A 23 13.71 30.92 -9.28
C PHE A 23 12.39 31.50 -8.73
N PHE A 24 11.40 31.80 -9.59
CA PHE A 24 10.05 32.18 -9.15
C PHE A 24 9.23 30.97 -8.71
N LEU A 25 9.33 29.83 -9.39
CA LEU A 25 8.70 28.57 -8.97
C LEU A 25 9.29 28.08 -7.64
N SER A 26 10.60 28.22 -7.42
CA SER A 26 11.21 27.88 -6.13
C SER A 26 10.87 28.91 -5.04
N ASN A 27 10.81 30.22 -5.31
CA ASN A 27 10.44 31.19 -4.26
C ASN A 27 8.93 31.31 -3.98
N VAL A 28 8.04 30.96 -4.91
CA VAL A 28 6.59 30.85 -4.63
C VAL A 28 6.30 29.58 -3.82
N VAL A 29 7.07 28.51 -4.02
CA VAL A 29 7.00 27.28 -3.21
C VAL A 29 7.67 27.44 -1.84
N LEU A 30 8.63 28.37 -1.67
CA LEU A 30 9.37 28.59 -0.42
C LEU A 30 8.78 29.65 0.52
N ALA A 31 7.74 30.39 0.11
CA ALA A 31 7.17 31.45 0.94
C ALA A 31 6.04 30.98 1.90
N ASP A 32 5.60 29.72 1.82
CA ASP A 32 4.48 29.22 2.63
C ASP A 32 4.80 27.96 3.44
N ALA A 33 6.08 27.69 3.67
CA ALA A 33 6.46 26.54 4.46
C ALA A 33 7.79 26.72 5.19
N LYS A 34 7.75 26.60 6.52
CA LYS A 34 8.84 25.99 7.28
C LYS A 34 8.95 24.49 6.93
N ILE A 35 9.00 24.14 5.65
CA ILE A 35 9.13 22.78 5.14
C ILE A 35 10.35 22.74 4.22
N ASN A 36 11.22 21.78 4.50
CA ASN A 36 12.50 21.54 3.85
C ASN A 36 12.42 21.51 2.31
N GLN A 37 13.40 22.15 1.67
CA GLN A 37 13.63 22.31 0.23
C GLN A 37 13.71 21.00 -0.60
N SER A 38 13.73 19.81 0.00
CA SER A 38 14.01 18.54 -0.68
C SER A 38 12.82 17.95 -1.45
N TYR A 39 11.58 18.20 -1.01
CA TYR A 39 10.41 17.44 -1.49
C TYR A 39 9.92 17.82 -2.90
N ALA A 40 10.14 19.06 -3.35
CA ALA A 40 9.64 19.52 -4.65
C ALA A 40 10.49 19.04 -5.84
N ILE A 41 11.75 18.65 -5.59
CA ILE A 41 12.66 18.14 -6.62
C ILE A 41 12.44 16.61 -6.82
N GLU A 42 12.01 15.90 -5.78
CA GLU A 42 11.87 14.43 -5.75
C GLU A 42 10.74 13.87 -6.64
N SER A 43 9.61 14.55 -6.79
CA SER A 43 8.49 14.01 -7.60
C SER A 43 8.72 14.12 -9.11
N THR A 44 9.59 15.05 -9.53
CA THR A 44 9.91 15.26 -10.95
C THR A 44 11.04 14.32 -11.41
N LEU A 45 11.95 13.90 -10.51
CA LEU A 45 13.10 13.04 -10.83
C LEU A 45 12.78 11.55 -11.04
N ALA A 46 11.68 11.04 -10.48
CA ALA A 46 11.34 9.62 -10.59
C ALA A 46 10.99 9.18 -12.03
N THR A 47 10.55 10.11 -12.88
CA THR A 47 9.99 9.81 -14.21
C THR A 47 11.03 9.79 -15.34
N TYR A 48 12.27 10.22 -15.10
CA TYR A 48 13.29 10.36 -16.16
C TYR A 48 14.20 9.12 -16.33
N THR A 49 14.07 8.12 -15.47
CA THR A 49 14.86 6.88 -15.52
C THR A 49 14.39 5.88 -16.59
N GLU A 50 13.27 6.16 -17.27
CA GLU A 50 12.73 5.32 -18.35
C GLU A 50 13.03 5.85 -19.75
N ILE A 51 13.81 6.93 -19.89
CA ILE A 51 14.15 7.52 -21.20
C ILE A 51 15.36 6.79 -21.81
N PRO A 52 15.22 6.10 -22.97
CA PRO A 52 16.28 5.27 -23.54
C PRO A 52 17.39 6.04 -24.28
N ASP A 53 17.33 7.37 -24.41
CA ASP A 53 18.25 8.16 -25.24
C ASP A 53 19.49 8.67 -24.45
N PRO A 54 20.70 8.15 -24.73
CA PRO A 54 21.91 8.53 -24.02
C PRO A 54 22.36 9.98 -24.26
N LYS A 55 22.03 10.59 -25.41
CA LYS A 55 22.42 11.99 -25.72
C LYS A 55 21.58 13.01 -24.96
N PHE A 56 20.36 12.63 -24.60
CA PHE A 56 19.50 13.46 -23.75
C PHE A 56 19.96 13.41 -22.30
N GLN A 57 20.35 12.23 -21.81
CA GLN A 57 20.94 12.07 -20.47
C GLN A 57 22.24 12.86 -20.31
N GLU A 58 23.11 12.86 -21.33
CA GLU A 58 24.38 13.60 -21.34
C GLU A 58 24.17 15.13 -21.25
N LYS A 59 23.12 15.66 -21.90
CA LYS A 59 22.75 17.09 -21.82
C LYS A 59 22.19 17.49 -20.46
N VAL A 60 21.47 16.59 -19.78
CA VAL A 60 20.92 16.83 -18.44
C VAL A 60 22.03 16.81 -17.39
N MET A 61 22.99 15.88 -17.49
CA MET A 61 24.17 15.85 -16.61
C MET A 61 25.08 17.08 -16.80
N ALA A 62 25.18 17.60 -18.03
CA ALA A 62 25.89 18.87 -18.29
C ALA A 62 25.20 20.09 -17.64
N MET A 63 23.87 20.06 -17.51
CA MET A 63 23.09 21.08 -16.79
C MET A 63 23.24 20.97 -15.27
N GLU A 64 23.34 19.75 -14.72
CA GLU A 64 23.68 19.52 -13.31
C GLU A 64 25.07 20.05 -12.95
N ALA A 65 26.08 19.82 -13.81
CA ALA A 65 27.45 20.30 -13.59
C ALA A 65 27.55 21.85 -13.54
N VAL A 66 26.68 22.56 -14.27
CA VAL A 66 26.61 24.02 -14.26
C VAL A 66 25.89 24.55 -13.01
N LEU A 67 24.87 23.84 -12.51
CA LEU A 67 24.12 24.22 -11.32
C LEU A 67 24.88 23.95 -10.01
N MET A 68 25.79 22.97 -10.01
CA MET A 68 26.65 22.67 -8.86
C MET A 68 27.98 23.44 -8.86
N HIS A 69 28.24 24.30 -9.85
CA HIS A 69 29.53 24.99 -9.96
C HIS A 69 29.64 26.18 -8.96
N PRO A 70 30.67 26.25 -8.10
CA PRO A 70 30.73 27.20 -6.97
C PRO A 70 31.00 28.68 -7.30
N ALA A 71 30.95 29.10 -8.57
CA ALA A 71 31.41 30.44 -8.98
C ALA A 71 30.24 31.41 -9.24
N GLU A 72 30.05 32.36 -8.31
CA GLU A 72 29.08 33.46 -8.33
C GLU A 72 29.16 34.31 -9.62
N ASN A 73 28.12 34.28 -10.47
CA ASN A 73 28.12 35.03 -11.73
C ASN A 73 27.39 36.38 -11.60
N HIS A 74 28.14 37.43 -11.23
CA HIS A 74 27.69 38.82 -11.01
C HIS A 74 26.88 39.42 -12.18
N PHE A 75 27.15 38.99 -13.42
CA PHE A 75 26.50 39.49 -14.63
C PHE A 75 24.98 39.21 -14.67
N LEU A 76 24.52 38.08 -14.12
CA LEU A 76 23.09 37.74 -14.11
C LEU A 76 22.29 38.64 -13.14
N LYS A 77 22.89 39.03 -12.02
CA LYS A 77 22.22 39.87 -11.00
C LYS A 77 21.94 41.30 -11.50
N GLU A 78 22.86 41.87 -12.28
CA GLU A 78 22.71 43.22 -12.85
C GLU A 78 21.59 43.29 -13.91
N GLN A 79 21.48 42.26 -14.75
CA GLN A 79 20.51 42.25 -15.84
C GLN A 79 19.05 42.10 -15.33
N ILE A 80 18.84 41.31 -14.26
CA ILE A 80 17.54 41.11 -13.62
C ILE A 80 17.04 42.40 -12.95
N LYS A 81 17.93 43.16 -12.29
CA LYS A 81 17.56 44.44 -11.67
C LYS A 81 17.04 45.46 -12.68
N LYS A 82 17.62 45.49 -13.88
CA LYS A 82 17.24 46.42 -14.95
C LYS A 82 15.84 46.11 -15.50
N GLU A 83 15.55 44.85 -15.80
CA GLU A 83 14.24 44.46 -16.36
C GLU A 83 13.10 44.57 -15.32
N GLN A 84 13.38 44.39 -14.03
CA GLN A 84 12.41 44.63 -12.95
C GLN A 84 12.03 46.11 -12.77
N SER A 85 12.97 47.03 -13.04
CA SER A 85 12.72 48.47 -12.97
C SER A 85 11.77 48.93 -14.08
N ASP A 86 11.98 48.43 -15.30
CA ASP A 86 11.20 48.82 -16.48
C ASP A 86 9.76 48.28 -16.42
N PHE A 87 9.57 47.07 -15.88
CA PHE A 87 8.24 46.46 -15.71
C PHE A 87 7.40 47.12 -14.60
N LYS A 88 8.04 47.55 -13.49
CA LYS A 88 7.33 48.22 -12.37
C LYS A 88 6.81 49.61 -12.72
N ALA A 89 7.45 50.32 -13.65
CA ALA A 89 7.09 51.68 -14.01
C ALA A 89 5.80 51.78 -14.85
N GLN A 90 5.48 50.75 -15.65
CA GLN A 90 4.45 50.88 -16.69
C GLN A 90 3.06 50.32 -16.29
N TYR A 91 2.97 49.38 -15.35
CA TYR A 91 1.71 48.65 -15.06
C TYR A 91 1.16 48.78 -13.63
N LYS A 92 1.88 49.42 -12.69
CA LYS A 92 1.46 49.48 -11.28
C LYS A 92 0.56 50.67 -10.92
N SER A 93 0.57 51.77 -11.67
CA SER A 93 -0.02 53.04 -11.22
C SER A 93 -1.52 53.19 -11.49
N GLU A 94 -2.05 52.70 -12.61
CA GLU A 94 -3.48 52.87 -12.94
C GLU A 94 -4.38 51.78 -12.35
N TRP A 95 -3.89 50.53 -12.28
CA TRP A 95 -4.70 49.41 -11.80
C TRP A 95 -4.85 49.40 -10.28
N ARG A 96 -3.77 49.67 -9.52
CA ARG A 96 -3.84 49.74 -8.05
C ARG A 96 -4.72 50.90 -7.56
N LYS A 97 -4.73 52.04 -8.26
CA LYS A 97 -5.52 53.21 -7.84
C LYS A 97 -7.03 52.94 -7.84
N LYS A 98 -7.52 52.26 -8.88
CA LYS A 98 -8.93 51.86 -8.98
C LYS A 98 -9.29 50.74 -8.00
N TRP A 99 -8.33 49.85 -7.72
CA TRP A 99 -8.55 48.67 -6.87
C TRP A 99 -8.54 49.00 -5.36
N THR A 100 -7.71 49.94 -4.92
CA THR A 100 -7.63 50.37 -3.51
C THR A 100 -8.82 51.26 -3.09
N GLU A 101 -9.41 52.02 -4.02
CA GLU A 101 -10.58 52.87 -3.76
C GLU A 101 -11.89 52.07 -3.57
N GLU A 102 -12.01 50.88 -4.17
CA GLU A 102 -13.22 50.03 -4.06
C GLU A 102 -13.25 49.13 -2.81
N ARG A 103 -12.10 48.87 -2.16
CA ARG A 103 -11.95 47.87 -1.09
C ARG A 103 -11.62 48.40 0.31
N THR A 104 -11.74 49.70 0.58
CA THR A 104 -11.51 50.20 1.95
C THR A 104 -12.69 49.87 2.86
N PHE A 105 -12.76 48.60 3.27
CA PHE A 105 -13.59 48.08 4.34
C PHE A 105 -12.83 48.35 5.65
N ILE A 106 -13.32 49.24 6.50
CA ILE A 106 -12.73 49.41 7.83
C ILE A 106 -13.08 48.14 8.62
N ALA A 107 -12.07 47.30 8.85
CA ALA A 107 -12.22 45.96 9.41
C ALA A 107 -11.65 45.87 10.84
N SER A 108 -12.28 45.07 11.70
CA SER A 108 -11.67 44.61 12.95
C SER A 108 -11.86 43.10 13.10
N ILE A 109 -10.80 42.40 13.51
CA ILE A 109 -10.79 40.94 13.68
C ILE A 109 -11.28 40.62 15.10
N ASP A 110 -12.29 39.76 15.22
CA ASP A 110 -12.82 39.28 16.50
C ASP A 110 -12.50 37.79 16.66
N ASP A 111 -11.82 37.44 17.76
CA ASP A 111 -11.21 36.13 17.95
C ASP A 111 -12.08 35.11 18.71
N ASP A 112 -13.15 35.54 19.39
CA ASP A 112 -13.93 34.66 20.27
C ASP A 112 -15.46 34.86 20.19
N MET A 113 -16.12 33.94 19.46
CA MET A 113 -17.55 33.63 19.61
C MET A 113 -17.76 32.10 19.77
N PRO A 114 -17.86 31.60 21.02
CA PRO A 114 -17.90 30.15 21.30
C PRO A 114 -19.09 29.42 20.67
N GLU A 115 -20.23 30.12 20.54
CA GLU A 115 -21.50 29.55 20.09
C GLU A 115 -21.47 29.20 18.58
N ILE A 116 -20.84 30.04 17.76
CA ILE A 116 -20.63 29.84 16.32
C ILE A 116 -19.56 28.78 16.07
N LYS A 117 -18.46 28.84 16.83
CA LYS A 117 -17.38 27.86 16.79
C LYS A 117 -17.89 26.45 17.11
N GLY A 118 -18.78 26.33 18.10
CA GLY A 118 -19.43 25.07 18.46
C GLY A 118 -20.31 24.49 17.34
N LEU A 119 -21.06 25.32 16.62
CA LEU A 119 -21.88 24.88 15.49
C LEU A 119 -21.01 24.37 14.32
N ILE A 120 -19.97 25.11 13.91
CA ILE A 120 -19.11 24.76 12.76
C ILE A 120 -18.26 23.50 13.03
N THR A 121 -17.66 23.39 14.22
CA THR A 121 -16.77 22.27 14.56
C THR A 121 -17.47 20.93 14.74
N ASN A 122 -18.78 20.92 15.04
CA ASN A 122 -19.56 19.69 15.18
C ASN A 122 -19.94 19.07 13.83
N ASP A 123 -20.17 19.89 12.79
CA ASP A 123 -20.64 19.42 11.49
C ASP A 123 -19.51 19.29 10.44
N VAL A 124 -18.42 20.07 10.54
CA VAL A 124 -17.26 20.01 9.63
C VAL A 124 -15.97 19.70 10.40
N ALA A 125 -15.79 18.43 10.75
CA ALA A 125 -14.79 17.94 11.70
C ALA A 125 -13.30 18.22 11.37
N HIS A 126 -12.98 18.70 10.16
CA HIS A 126 -11.62 19.02 9.74
C HIS A 126 -11.27 20.51 9.86
N LEU A 127 -12.26 21.39 10.02
CA LEU A 127 -12.02 22.82 10.26
C LEU A 127 -11.70 23.07 11.74
N LYS A 128 -10.49 23.54 12.02
CA LYS A 128 -10.03 23.84 13.39
C LYS A 128 -10.26 25.30 13.81
N THR A 129 -10.32 26.23 12.86
CA THR A 129 -10.37 27.68 13.10
C THR A 129 -11.06 28.41 11.94
N VAL A 130 -11.97 29.32 12.26
CA VAL A 130 -12.59 30.32 11.36
C VAL A 130 -12.44 31.69 12.04
N LYS A 131 -12.19 32.75 11.27
CA LYS A 131 -12.05 34.12 11.80
C LYS A 131 -13.25 34.98 11.41
N ILE A 132 -13.74 35.82 12.32
CA ILE A 132 -14.82 36.77 12.05
C ILE A 132 -14.19 38.16 11.92
N ILE A 133 -14.50 38.83 10.83
CA ILE A 133 -14.01 40.17 10.51
C ILE A 133 -15.23 41.09 10.46
N ARG A 134 -15.33 42.02 11.42
CA ARG A 134 -16.40 43.02 11.41
C ARG A 134 -16.03 44.12 10.45
N VAL A 135 -16.97 44.50 9.60
CA VAL A 135 -16.74 45.43 8.51
C VAL A 135 -17.90 46.40 8.40
N ASN A 136 -17.61 47.70 8.23
CA ASN A 136 -18.67 48.69 8.02
C ASN A 136 -19.25 48.61 6.59
N ASP A 137 -20.57 48.83 6.45
CA ASP A 137 -21.30 48.93 5.18
C ASP A 137 -21.32 47.66 4.30
N VAL A 138 -21.06 46.47 4.87
CA VAL A 138 -21.23 45.17 4.16
C VAL A 138 -22.67 45.02 3.71
N LEU A 139 -23.64 45.26 4.59
CA LEU A 139 -25.06 45.15 4.28
C LEU A 139 -25.47 46.13 3.19
N LYS A 140 -24.93 47.34 3.25
CA LYS A 140 -25.27 48.42 2.32
C LYS A 140 -24.69 48.19 0.92
N LYS A 141 -23.53 47.54 0.82
CA LYS A 141 -22.84 47.29 -0.46
C LYS A 141 -23.20 45.94 -1.09
N THR A 142 -23.38 44.90 -0.27
CA THR A 142 -23.62 43.52 -0.75
C THR A 142 -25.10 43.14 -0.70
N GLY A 143 -25.90 43.81 0.12
CA GLY A 143 -27.28 43.41 0.43
C GLY A 143 -27.38 42.26 1.43
N GLN A 144 -26.25 41.75 1.92
CA GLN A 144 -26.14 40.64 2.88
C GLN A 144 -25.58 41.13 4.21
N PHE A 145 -26.07 40.56 5.31
CA PHE A 145 -25.64 40.94 6.66
C PHE A 145 -24.26 40.38 7.05
N ALA A 146 -23.87 39.28 6.39
CA ALA A 146 -22.57 38.65 6.49
C ALA A 146 -22.15 38.10 5.12
N HIS A 147 -20.85 37.88 4.94
CA HIS A 147 -20.26 37.32 3.72
C HIS A 147 -19.14 36.35 4.08
N VAL A 148 -19.16 35.16 3.49
CA VAL A 148 -18.16 34.11 3.73
C VAL A 148 -17.14 34.14 2.61
N GLY A 149 -15.86 34.11 2.96
CA GLY A 149 -14.78 34.13 1.98
C GLY A 149 -13.54 33.40 2.47
N LEU A 150 -12.56 33.31 1.57
CA LEU A 150 -11.20 32.93 1.91
C LEU A 150 -10.32 34.17 1.85
N VAL A 151 -9.41 34.33 2.81
CA VAL A 151 -8.45 35.44 2.78
C VAL A 151 -7.52 35.30 1.60
N GLU A 152 -7.49 36.32 0.73
CA GLU A 152 -6.42 36.51 -0.25
C GLU A 152 -5.34 37.37 0.39
N LYS A 153 -4.07 37.01 0.19
CA LYS A 153 -2.89 37.70 0.72
C LYS A 153 -3.00 39.23 0.59
N ASP A 154 -3.29 39.93 1.69
CA ASP A 154 -3.18 41.38 1.78
C ASP A 154 -1.78 41.73 2.30
N GLU A 155 -1.06 42.61 1.59
CA GLU A 155 0.34 42.96 1.94
C GLU A 155 0.44 43.79 3.24
N GLU A 156 -0.66 44.27 3.81
CA GLU A 156 -0.66 45.21 4.95
C GLU A 156 -1.03 44.61 6.32
N GLU A 157 -1.70 43.45 6.41
CA GLU A 157 -1.94 42.76 7.69
C GLU A 157 -1.42 41.32 7.67
N ASN A 158 -0.18 41.15 8.15
CA ASN A 158 0.52 39.86 8.31
C ASN A 158 -0.09 38.90 9.36
N SER A 159 -1.37 39.05 9.75
CA SER A 159 -1.96 38.32 10.88
C SER A 159 -2.86 37.13 10.48
N ILE A 160 -3.33 37.03 9.22
CA ILE A 160 -4.23 35.96 8.79
C ILE A 160 -3.63 35.15 7.62
N PRO A 161 -3.52 33.80 7.73
CA PRO A 161 -3.00 32.93 6.67
C PRO A 161 -3.86 32.97 5.38
N ASN A 162 -3.19 32.90 4.24
CA ASN A 162 -3.83 32.85 2.91
C ASN A 162 -4.69 31.57 2.77
N GLY A 163 -5.89 31.71 2.21
CA GLY A 163 -6.83 30.59 2.08
C GLY A 163 -7.52 30.18 3.39
N MET A 164 -7.37 30.97 4.47
CA MET A 164 -8.11 30.78 5.71
C MET A 164 -9.57 31.22 5.54
N PRO A 165 -10.55 30.41 5.96
CA PRO A 165 -11.95 30.80 5.92
C PRO A 165 -12.25 31.91 6.92
N VAL A 166 -12.89 32.96 6.41
CA VAL A 166 -13.28 34.19 7.13
C VAL A 166 -14.74 34.52 6.91
N ILE A 167 -15.35 35.14 7.91
CA ILE A 167 -16.71 35.69 7.84
C ILE A 167 -16.61 37.20 7.98
N TYR A 168 -16.93 37.94 6.93
CA TYR A 168 -17.08 39.39 6.98
C TYR A 168 -18.49 39.73 7.43
N VAL A 169 -18.68 40.38 8.57
CA VAL A 169 -20.01 40.71 9.11
C VAL A 169 -20.20 42.21 9.18
N ASP A 170 -21.37 42.71 8.78
CA ASP A 170 -21.69 44.13 8.90
C ASP A 170 -21.65 44.57 10.36
N ASN A 171 -20.95 45.67 10.65
CA ASN A 171 -20.70 46.11 12.01
C ASN A 171 -22.00 46.50 12.76
N GLU A 172 -22.98 47.14 12.09
CA GLU A 172 -24.28 47.44 12.72
C GLU A 172 -25.13 46.18 12.97
N TYR A 173 -24.88 45.13 12.19
CA TYR A 173 -25.59 43.86 12.30
C TYR A 173 -25.00 42.96 13.39
N TYR A 174 -23.67 42.92 13.48
CA TYR A 174 -22.93 42.17 14.49
C TYR A 174 -23.34 42.58 15.91
N GLU A 175 -23.66 43.85 16.14
CA GLU A 175 -24.09 44.35 17.45
C GLU A 175 -25.55 44.01 17.84
N LYS A 176 -26.38 43.49 16.93
CA LYS A 176 -27.85 43.34 17.13
C LYS A 176 -28.39 41.88 17.12
N VAL A 177 -27.52 40.88 17.14
CA VAL A 177 -27.75 39.44 16.86
C VAL A 177 -29.15 38.85 17.20
N ASN A 178 -29.79 38.23 16.19
CA ASN A 178 -30.89 37.25 16.36
C ASN A 178 -30.41 35.84 15.92
N ARG A 179 -30.54 34.84 16.81
CA ARG A 179 -29.98 33.47 16.66
C ARG A 179 -30.40 32.72 15.40
N ALA A 180 -31.54 33.06 14.79
CA ALA A 180 -32.04 32.35 13.61
C ALA A 180 -31.26 32.65 12.32
N VAL A 181 -30.75 33.87 12.16
CA VAL A 181 -30.01 34.26 10.95
C VAL A 181 -28.58 33.73 10.97
N LEU A 182 -27.99 33.63 12.16
CA LEU A 182 -26.70 32.95 12.39
C LEU A 182 -26.65 31.51 11.89
N LYS A 183 -27.79 30.80 11.91
CA LYS A 183 -27.84 29.41 11.46
C LYS A 183 -27.74 29.29 9.94
N HIS A 184 -28.43 30.15 9.19
CA HIS A 184 -28.43 30.09 7.73
C HIS A 184 -27.04 30.36 7.14
N GLU A 185 -26.35 31.38 7.68
CA GLU A 185 -24.99 31.75 7.27
C GLU A 185 -23.97 30.65 7.64
N VAL A 186 -24.15 29.98 8.79
CA VAL A 186 -23.31 28.84 9.20
C VAL A 186 -23.54 27.62 8.31
N ASP A 187 -24.78 27.34 7.92
CA ASP A 187 -25.11 26.23 7.02
C ASP A 187 -24.48 26.44 5.62
N GLU A 188 -24.37 27.69 5.15
CA GLU A 188 -23.70 28.01 3.89
C GLU A 188 -22.16 27.81 3.99
N ILE A 189 -21.53 28.19 5.11
CA ILE A 189 -20.10 27.94 5.38
C ILE A 189 -19.78 26.45 5.32
N ILE A 190 -20.63 25.63 5.95
CA ILE A 190 -20.46 24.19 6.00
C ILE A 190 -20.46 23.62 4.58
N GLN A 191 -21.39 24.05 3.73
CA GLN A 191 -21.50 23.58 2.35
C GLN A 191 -20.27 23.93 1.50
N TRP A 192 -19.76 25.16 1.60
CA TRP A 192 -18.61 25.62 0.81
C TRP A 192 -17.29 24.94 1.19
N GLU A 193 -17.01 24.79 2.49
CA GLU A 193 -15.80 24.11 2.95
C GLU A 193 -15.88 22.60 2.78
N GLN A 194 -17.07 22.02 2.94
CA GLN A 194 -17.26 20.60 2.67
C GLN A 194 -17.05 20.28 1.18
N LEU A 195 -17.55 21.11 0.27
CA LEU A 195 -17.28 21.00 -1.16
C LEU A 195 -15.77 21.11 -1.46
N ARG A 196 -15.10 22.13 -0.92
CA ARG A 196 -13.65 22.33 -1.10
C ARG A 196 -12.85 21.13 -0.59
N PHE A 197 -13.19 20.61 0.59
CA PHE A 197 -12.54 19.46 1.19
C PHE A 197 -12.79 18.18 0.40
N GLU A 198 -14.01 17.92 -0.04
CA GLU A 198 -14.36 16.75 -0.84
C GLU A 198 -13.61 16.76 -2.18
N LEU A 199 -13.57 17.90 -2.88
CA LEU A 199 -12.76 18.07 -4.09
C LEU A 199 -11.26 17.86 -3.80
N THR A 200 -10.77 18.35 -2.66
CA THR A 200 -9.37 18.15 -2.24
C THR A 200 -9.06 16.68 -1.95
N GLN A 201 -9.95 15.93 -1.28
CA GLN A 201 -9.76 14.52 -0.97
C GLN A 201 -9.87 13.61 -2.20
N ILE A 202 -10.80 13.91 -3.11
CA ILE A 202 -11.02 13.11 -4.31
C ILE A 202 -9.83 13.25 -5.27
N TYR A 203 -9.25 14.45 -5.38
CA TYR A 203 -8.26 14.76 -6.41
C TYR A 203 -6.84 14.99 -5.88
N GLY A 204 -6.64 15.06 -4.56
CA GLY A 204 -5.33 15.25 -3.92
C GLY A 204 -4.71 16.62 -4.17
N MET A 205 -5.52 17.65 -4.47
CA MET A 205 -5.07 19.01 -4.82
C MET A 205 -5.74 20.06 -3.92
N ASN A 206 -5.00 21.09 -3.49
CA ASN A 206 -5.54 22.19 -2.69
C ASN A 206 -6.30 23.19 -3.58
N PHE A 207 -7.62 23.27 -3.44
CA PHE A 207 -8.47 24.23 -4.15
C PHE A 207 -8.52 25.56 -3.38
N ASP A 208 -7.92 26.62 -3.92
CA ASP A 208 -7.96 27.97 -3.34
C ASP A 208 -9.17 28.80 -3.83
N SER A 209 -9.28 30.06 -3.39
CA SER A 209 -10.40 30.96 -3.72
C SER A 209 -10.59 31.16 -5.23
N THR A 210 -9.48 31.24 -5.97
CA THR A 210 -9.48 31.51 -7.42
C THR A 210 -9.88 30.26 -8.20
N ALA A 211 -9.39 29.09 -7.77
CA ALA A 211 -9.76 27.80 -8.36
C ALA A 211 -11.24 27.47 -8.09
N MET A 212 -11.73 27.70 -6.87
CA MET A 212 -13.14 27.49 -6.51
C MET A 212 -14.08 28.40 -7.33
N ARG A 213 -13.75 29.68 -7.45
CA ARG A 213 -14.55 30.63 -8.24
C ARG A 213 -14.61 30.26 -9.72
N SER A 214 -13.47 29.88 -10.30
CA SER A 214 -13.41 29.46 -11.72
C SER A 214 -14.22 28.19 -11.95
N TRP A 215 -14.20 27.25 -11.00
CA TRP A 215 -14.98 26.02 -11.07
C TRP A 215 -16.49 26.30 -11.02
N ILE A 216 -16.96 27.15 -10.12
CA ILE A 216 -18.40 27.48 -9.99
C ILE A 216 -18.92 28.21 -11.22
N ILE A 217 -18.16 29.19 -11.73
CA ILE A 217 -18.55 29.94 -12.94
C ILE A 217 -18.75 28.99 -14.11
N ASP A 218 -17.83 28.05 -14.34
CA ASP A 218 -17.92 27.16 -15.50
C ASP A 218 -18.95 26.03 -15.37
N HIS A 219 -19.55 25.84 -14.20
CA HIS A 219 -20.52 24.77 -13.94
C HIS A 219 -21.91 25.26 -13.56
N ALA A 220 -22.09 26.56 -13.29
CA ALA A 220 -23.40 27.15 -12.97
C ALA A 220 -24.46 26.91 -14.07
N GLU A 221 -24.02 26.81 -15.33
CA GLU A 221 -24.86 26.52 -16.52
C GLU A 221 -25.57 25.17 -16.45
N LYS A 222 -24.96 24.17 -15.77
CA LYS A 222 -25.50 22.81 -15.68
C LYS A 222 -26.74 22.73 -14.78
N VAL A 223 -27.02 23.80 -14.04
CA VAL A 223 -28.16 23.91 -13.13
C VAL A 223 -29.09 25.05 -13.54
N ASP A 224 -28.54 26.16 -14.08
CA ASP A 224 -29.32 27.23 -14.71
C ASP A 224 -28.52 27.92 -15.84
N GLU A 225 -28.98 27.73 -17.07
CA GLU A 225 -28.36 28.21 -18.32
C GLU A 225 -28.24 29.75 -18.40
N LYS A 226 -28.98 30.51 -17.57
CA LYS A 226 -28.93 31.99 -17.55
C LYS A 226 -27.84 32.56 -16.64
N LEU A 227 -27.16 31.74 -15.83
CA LEU A 227 -26.26 32.21 -14.77
C LEU A 227 -24.80 32.45 -15.23
N THR A 228 -24.24 31.63 -16.11
CA THR A 228 -22.87 31.79 -16.65
C THR A 228 -22.62 33.09 -17.41
N GLY A 229 -23.57 33.49 -18.26
CA GLY A 229 -23.46 34.73 -19.04
C GLY A 229 -23.47 35.98 -18.16
N GLU A 230 -24.20 35.90 -17.04
CA GLU A 230 -24.31 37.00 -16.08
C GLU A 230 -23.19 37.00 -15.02
N CYS A 231 -22.58 35.85 -14.70
CA CYS A 231 -21.52 35.72 -13.69
C CYS A 231 -20.11 35.96 -14.25
N ARG A 232 -19.94 36.00 -15.58
CA ARG A 232 -18.63 36.17 -16.21
C ARG A 232 -18.11 37.60 -16.02
N GLY A 233 -16.93 37.74 -15.42
CA GLY A 233 -16.32 39.05 -15.12
C GLY A 233 -16.78 39.68 -13.80
N LEU A 234 -17.76 39.09 -13.13
CA LEU A 234 -18.22 39.51 -11.80
C LEU A 234 -17.29 39.00 -10.70
N THR A 235 -17.06 39.82 -9.68
CA THR A 235 -16.34 39.49 -8.44
C THR A 235 -17.04 38.39 -7.63
N SER A 236 -16.31 37.73 -6.71
CA SER A 236 -16.87 36.68 -5.84
C SER A 236 -18.12 37.15 -5.07
N VAL A 237 -18.14 38.45 -4.69
CA VAL A 237 -19.24 39.11 -3.98
C VAL A 237 -20.47 39.28 -4.88
N GLU A 238 -20.29 39.70 -6.13
CA GLU A 238 -21.37 39.90 -7.09
C GLU A 238 -21.99 38.57 -7.58
N ILE A 239 -21.18 37.49 -7.63
CA ILE A 239 -21.66 36.13 -7.92
C ILE A 239 -22.52 35.62 -6.76
N SER A 240 -22.05 35.75 -5.51
CA SER A 240 -22.80 35.36 -4.32
C SER A 240 -24.15 36.09 -4.22
N LYS A 241 -24.19 37.40 -4.49
CA LYS A 241 -25.42 38.19 -4.52
C LYS A 241 -26.44 37.67 -5.55
N LYS A 242 -25.99 37.31 -6.75
CA LYS A 242 -26.85 36.73 -7.80
C LYS A 242 -27.40 35.35 -7.45
N PHE A 243 -26.59 34.51 -6.79
CA PHE A 243 -27.02 33.19 -6.33
C PHE A 243 -28.11 33.31 -5.25
N HIS A 244 -27.99 34.30 -4.36
CA HIS A 244 -28.99 34.59 -3.34
C HIS A 244 -30.28 35.19 -3.92
N GLU A 245 -30.19 36.17 -4.83
CA GLU A 245 -31.35 36.78 -5.51
C GLU A 245 -32.18 35.75 -6.32
N LYS A 246 -31.57 34.66 -6.76
CA LYS A 246 -32.21 33.56 -7.51
C LYS A 246 -32.53 32.32 -6.65
N ALA A 247 -32.32 32.37 -5.33
CA ALA A 247 -32.55 31.27 -4.37
C ALA A 247 -31.87 29.94 -4.78
N PHE A 248 -30.65 30.01 -5.27
CA PHE A 248 -29.91 28.89 -5.84
C PHE A 248 -29.04 28.18 -4.78
N SER A 249 -29.12 26.84 -4.68
CA SER A 249 -28.39 26.03 -3.69
C SER A 249 -27.19 25.31 -4.31
N LEU A 250 -26.03 25.31 -3.62
CA LEU A 250 -24.85 24.53 -4.03
C LEU A 250 -25.09 23.00 -4.03
N ASP A 251 -26.06 22.52 -3.25
CA ASP A 251 -26.45 21.10 -3.25
C ASP A 251 -26.99 20.64 -4.62
N ASP A 252 -27.56 21.54 -5.42
CA ASP A 252 -28.09 21.19 -6.74
C ASP A 252 -26.98 21.14 -7.81
N LEU A 253 -25.90 21.91 -7.63
CA LEU A 253 -24.68 21.84 -8.44
C LEU A 253 -23.92 20.52 -8.22
N LEU A 254 -23.86 20.04 -6.97
CA LEU A 254 -23.22 18.79 -6.58
C LEU A 254 -23.95 17.53 -7.10
N LYS A 255 -25.27 17.60 -7.31
CA LYS A 255 -26.07 16.48 -7.82
C LYS A 255 -25.89 16.25 -9.31
N GLU A 256 -25.64 17.31 -10.07
CA GLU A 256 -25.59 17.28 -11.54
C GLU A 256 -24.15 17.19 -12.10
N VAL A 257 -23.12 17.48 -11.30
CA VAL A 257 -21.74 17.64 -11.80
C VAL A 257 -20.70 16.90 -10.94
N ILE A 258 -20.18 15.78 -11.46
CA ILE A 258 -18.94 15.17 -10.99
C ILE A 258 -17.91 15.23 -12.14
N PRO A 259 -16.97 16.19 -12.14
CA PRO A 259 -16.09 16.42 -13.28
C PRO A 259 -14.98 15.37 -13.38
N SER A 260 -14.55 15.07 -14.61
CA SER A 260 -13.40 14.19 -14.85
C SER A 260 -12.06 14.90 -14.55
N ARG A 261 -10.99 14.13 -14.27
CA ARG A 261 -9.63 14.66 -14.03
C ARG A 261 -9.09 15.52 -15.19
N GLU A 262 -9.57 15.28 -16.41
CA GLU A 262 -9.22 16.02 -17.64
C GLU A 262 -10.00 17.33 -17.82
N GLU A 263 -11.21 17.43 -17.25
CA GLU A 263 -11.96 18.69 -17.23
C GLU A 263 -11.36 19.66 -16.21
N LEU A 264 -10.94 19.14 -15.05
CA LEU A 264 -10.37 19.96 -13.99
C LEU A 264 -8.97 20.53 -14.32
N SER A 265 -8.23 19.93 -15.26
CA SER A 265 -6.95 20.47 -15.76
C SER A 265 -7.09 21.76 -16.59
N LYS A 266 -8.31 22.25 -16.83
CA LYS A 266 -8.58 23.52 -17.53
C LYS A 266 -8.63 24.73 -16.58
N TYR A 267 -8.79 24.49 -15.28
CA TYR A 267 -8.93 25.52 -14.23
C TYR A 267 -7.59 25.90 -13.60
N VAL A 268 -6.53 25.23 -14.05
CA VAL A 268 -5.12 25.60 -13.91
C VAL A 268 -4.67 26.01 -15.31
N ASP A 269 -3.96 27.14 -15.47
CA ASP A 269 -3.60 27.65 -16.81
C ASP A 269 -2.62 26.73 -17.57
N PHE A 270 -3.17 25.71 -18.22
CA PHE A 270 -2.48 24.82 -19.16
C PHE A 270 -2.61 25.29 -20.63
N ASN A 271 -3.31 26.41 -20.89
CA ASN A 271 -3.51 26.92 -22.25
C ASN A 271 -2.24 27.54 -22.85
N TYR A 272 -1.25 27.89 -22.02
CA TYR A 272 0.09 28.23 -22.47
C TYR A 272 0.86 27.00 -23.00
N ILE A 273 0.67 25.82 -22.39
CA ILE A 273 1.36 24.58 -22.77
C ILE A 273 0.75 23.96 -24.05
N LYS A 274 -0.57 24.07 -24.26
CA LYS A 274 -1.20 23.66 -25.52
C LYS A 274 -0.77 24.51 -26.72
N LYS A 275 -0.45 25.80 -26.51
CA LYS A 275 0.13 26.65 -27.56
C LYS A 275 1.59 26.27 -27.90
N LEU A 276 2.34 25.70 -26.96
CA LEU A 276 3.68 25.16 -27.19
C LEU A 276 3.68 23.84 -27.97
N TYR A 277 2.66 22.99 -27.80
CA TYR A 277 2.53 21.76 -28.59
C TYR A 277 2.16 21.99 -30.06
N ALA A 278 1.54 23.13 -30.39
CA ALA A 278 1.19 23.50 -31.76
C ALA A 278 2.37 24.07 -32.58
N LEU A 279 3.56 24.24 -31.98
CA LEU A 279 4.76 24.79 -32.63
C LEU A 279 5.73 23.72 -33.19
N PHE A 280 5.37 22.43 -33.15
CA PHE A 280 6.17 21.33 -33.72
C PHE A 280 5.62 20.81 -35.05
N LYS A 281 5.34 21.72 -35.99
CA LYS A 281 5.26 21.39 -37.42
C LYS A 281 6.41 22.09 -38.13
N ASP A 282 7.21 21.35 -38.89
CA ASP A 282 8.10 21.95 -39.89
C ASP A 282 7.39 22.09 -41.24
N GLU A 283 7.96 22.93 -42.10
CA GLU A 283 7.34 23.50 -43.30
C GLU A 283 7.20 22.51 -44.48
N GLU A 284 7.58 21.23 -44.33
CA GLU A 284 7.58 20.27 -45.46
C GLU A 284 6.72 19.01 -45.26
N GLY A 285 5.99 18.90 -44.14
CA GLY A 285 4.85 17.97 -44.04
C GLY A 285 5.18 16.49 -44.30
N LYS A 286 6.29 15.98 -43.76
CA LYS A 286 6.58 14.53 -43.75
C LYS A 286 6.80 13.96 -42.35
N ASP A 287 5.89 13.05 -42.03
CA ASP A 287 5.82 12.20 -40.85
C ASP A 287 6.80 11.02 -40.99
N VAL A 288 7.64 10.74 -39.99
CA VAL A 288 8.47 9.52 -39.91
C VAL A 288 8.56 9.03 -38.46
N ASN A 289 7.49 8.37 -38.00
CA ASN A 289 7.41 6.94 -37.61
C ASN A 289 8.74 6.21 -37.26
N ILE A 290 8.83 5.26 -36.32
CA ILE A 290 8.29 3.88 -36.34
C ILE A 290 8.45 3.30 -34.90
N SER A 291 7.38 2.89 -34.23
CA SER A 291 6.84 1.51 -34.08
C SER A 291 7.70 0.48 -33.32
N ALA A 292 7.10 -0.08 -32.25
CA ALA A 292 7.29 -1.46 -31.85
C ALA A 292 5.93 -2.09 -31.46
N SER A 293 5.48 -3.07 -32.27
CA SER A 293 4.49 -4.16 -32.01
C SER A 293 3.08 -3.75 -31.58
N VAL A 294 2.00 -4.10 -32.29
CA VAL A 294 1.53 -5.47 -32.55
C VAL A 294 0.75 -5.55 -33.89
N GLY A 295 1.14 -6.47 -34.79
CA GLY A 295 0.28 -6.99 -35.89
C GLY A 295 -0.68 -8.06 -35.34
N LEU A 296 -1.83 -8.39 -35.91
CA LEU A 296 -2.27 -8.55 -37.30
C LEU A 296 -3.81 -8.45 -37.32
N ALA A 297 -4.37 -8.02 -38.44
CA ALA A 297 -5.80 -8.19 -38.75
C ALA A 297 -6.05 -9.54 -39.44
N THR A 298 -7.15 -10.24 -39.10
CA THR A 298 -8.21 -10.66 -40.06
C THR A 298 -9.34 -11.46 -39.38
N THR A 299 -10.55 -10.85 -39.37
CA THR A 299 -11.93 -11.43 -39.42
C THR A 299 -12.51 -12.19 -38.20
N PRO A 300 -13.86 -12.27 -38.03
CA PRO A 300 -14.69 -11.22 -37.41
C PRO A 300 -15.64 -11.75 -36.30
N THR A 301 -16.45 -10.84 -35.74
CA THR A 301 -17.68 -11.02 -34.93
C THR A 301 -17.56 -11.06 -33.40
N MET A 302 -17.58 -9.88 -32.78
CA MET A 302 -18.54 -9.45 -31.73
C MET A 302 -18.07 -8.12 -31.11
N GLU A 303 -17.85 -7.07 -31.91
CA GLU A 303 -17.39 -5.79 -31.37
C GLU A 303 -18.03 -4.58 -32.09
N PRO A 304 -19.31 -4.29 -31.78
CA PRO A 304 -19.76 -2.88 -31.80
C PRO A 304 -20.34 -2.42 -30.44
N THR A 305 -20.55 -3.30 -29.48
CA THR A 305 -21.28 -2.98 -28.24
C THR A 305 -20.39 -2.39 -27.15
N TYR A 306 -19.13 -2.81 -27.04
CA TYR A 306 -18.19 -2.40 -25.98
C TYR A 306 -17.84 -0.90 -26.00
N GLN A 307 -17.56 -0.34 -27.19
CA GLN A 307 -17.21 1.09 -27.33
C GLN A 307 -18.42 2.01 -27.11
N HIS A 308 -19.63 1.50 -27.29
CA HIS A 308 -20.86 2.25 -27.05
C HIS A 308 -21.14 2.37 -25.55
N TYR A 309 -20.96 1.30 -24.76
CA TYR A 309 -21.22 1.33 -23.31
C TYR A 309 -20.18 2.09 -22.49
N LYS A 310 -18.93 2.15 -22.95
CA LYS A 310 -17.87 2.95 -22.31
C LYS A 310 -18.16 4.46 -22.28
N ARG A 311 -19.08 4.94 -23.13
CA ARG A 311 -19.53 6.35 -23.17
C ARG A 311 -20.73 6.64 -22.28
N ILE A 312 -21.43 5.63 -21.78
CA ILE A 312 -22.73 5.78 -21.09
C ILE A 312 -22.59 5.57 -19.57
N LEU A 313 -21.48 4.98 -19.10
CA LEU A 313 -21.23 4.75 -17.68
C LEU A 313 -20.37 5.88 -17.07
N PRO A 314 -20.77 6.48 -15.93
CA PRO A 314 -20.05 7.59 -15.34
C PRO A 314 -18.65 7.17 -14.86
N PRO A 315 -17.59 7.95 -15.16
CA PRO A 315 -16.27 7.78 -14.56
C PRO A 315 -16.36 7.85 -13.04
N GLY A 316 -15.84 6.86 -12.31
CA GLY A 316 -15.94 6.75 -10.85
C GLY A 316 -16.88 5.65 -10.32
N THR A 317 -17.50 4.85 -11.20
CA THR A 317 -18.25 3.63 -10.79
C THR A 317 -17.34 2.44 -10.43
N PHE A 318 -16.04 2.54 -10.72
CA PHE A 318 -15.03 1.57 -10.34
C PHE A 318 -14.02 2.23 -9.40
N GLY A 319 -13.83 1.64 -8.22
CA GLY A 319 -12.57 1.82 -7.48
C GLY A 319 -11.49 1.06 -8.23
N ASP A 320 -10.86 1.72 -9.20
CA ASP A 320 -9.69 1.21 -9.92
C ASP A 320 -8.53 1.11 -8.92
N GLN A 321 -7.99 -0.04 -8.49
CA GLN A 321 -7.88 -1.35 -9.08
C GLN A 321 -7.99 -2.42 -7.99
N LEU A 322 -8.60 -3.57 -8.30
CA LEU A 322 -8.38 -4.80 -7.55
C LEU A 322 -6.89 -5.16 -7.64
N VAL A 323 -6.19 -5.18 -6.51
CA VAL A 323 -4.75 -5.47 -6.47
C VAL A 323 -4.46 -6.73 -5.67
N PHE A 324 -3.48 -7.50 -6.14
CA PHE A 324 -2.82 -8.47 -5.29
C PHE A 324 -1.90 -7.74 -4.31
N GLY A 325 -1.93 -8.17 -3.05
CA GLY A 325 -0.93 -7.76 -2.06
C GLY A 325 0.36 -8.59 -2.19
N THR A 326 1.06 -8.77 -1.08
CA THR A 326 2.18 -9.72 -1.00
C THR A 326 1.72 -11.14 -1.34
N SER A 327 0.55 -11.53 -0.84
CA SER A 327 -0.16 -12.77 -1.19
C SER A 327 -1.68 -12.54 -1.13
N GLY A 328 -2.39 -13.04 -2.15
CA GLY A 328 -3.85 -12.93 -2.26
C GLY A 328 -4.37 -11.53 -2.64
N ILE A 329 -5.67 -11.48 -2.91
CA ILE A 329 -6.43 -10.28 -3.23
C ILE A 329 -6.87 -9.63 -1.93
N ARG A 330 -6.57 -8.35 -1.70
CA ARG A 330 -6.91 -7.63 -0.46
C ARG A 330 -7.51 -6.26 -0.75
N GLU A 331 -8.45 -5.85 0.09
CA GLU A 331 -9.17 -4.58 -0.09
C GLU A 331 -9.88 -4.16 1.21
N ILE A 332 -10.23 -2.88 1.33
CA ILE A 332 -11.11 -2.38 2.39
C ILE A 332 -12.50 -3.01 2.24
N VAL A 333 -13.08 -3.53 3.33
CA VAL A 333 -14.36 -4.26 3.33
C VAL A 333 -15.49 -3.45 2.70
N LYS A 334 -15.51 -2.13 2.90
CA LYS A 334 -16.46 -1.20 2.26
C LYS A 334 -16.44 -1.30 0.72
N PHE A 335 -15.27 -1.58 0.13
CA PHE A 335 -15.09 -1.74 -1.31
C PHE A 335 -15.12 -3.20 -1.77
N LEU A 336 -15.02 -4.18 -0.86
CA LEU A 336 -15.33 -5.60 -1.11
C LEU A 336 -16.85 -5.85 -1.13
N MET A 337 -17.55 -5.20 -2.06
CA MET A 337 -18.99 -5.39 -2.28
C MET A 337 -19.30 -6.82 -2.73
N ASP A 338 -20.53 -7.30 -2.48
CA ASP A 338 -20.94 -8.67 -2.83
C ASP A 338 -20.69 -9.01 -4.30
N LYS A 339 -20.99 -8.07 -5.21
CA LYS A 339 -20.71 -8.18 -6.65
C LYS A 339 -19.22 -8.40 -6.94
N LYS A 340 -18.35 -7.68 -6.24
CA LYS A 340 -16.89 -7.76 -6.41
C LYS A 340 -16.38 -9.11 -5.89
N CYS A 341 -16.85 -9.57 -4.73
CA CYS A 341 -16.52 -10.89 -4.20
C CYS A 341 -16.99 -12.00 -5.14
N TYR A 342 -18.21 -11.92 -5.67
CA TYR A 342 -18.75 -12.87 -6.63
C TYR A 342 -17.92 -12.91 -7.94
N ALA A 343 -17.55 -11.74 -8.46
CA ALA A 343 -16.69 -11.64 -9.65
C ALA A 343 -15.27 -12.15 -9.41
N ILE A 344 -14.73 -12.02 -8.19
CA ILE A 344 -13.45 -12.62 -7.82
C ILE A 344 -13.52 -14.14 -7.96
N ALA A 345 -14.58 -14.78 -7.44
CA ALA A 345 -14.77 -16.22 -7.58
C ALA A 345 -14.92 -16.66 -9.04
N ASP A 346 -15.75 -15.96 -9.83
CA ASP A 346 -15.90 -16.23 -11.26
C ASP A 346 -14.55 -16.14 -12.00
N GLY A 347 -13.79 -15.06 -11.78
CA GLY A 347 -12.49 -14.87 -12.42
C GLY A 347 -11.46 -15.93 -12.01
N LEU A 348 -11.48 -16.39 -10.75
CA LEU A 348 -10.63 -17.48 -10.29
C LEU A 348 -11.01 -18.81 -10.96
N ILE A 349 -12.30 -19.11 -11.09
CA ILE A 349 -12.79 -20.30 -11.79
C ILE A 349 -12.37 -20.27 -13.27
N TYR A 350 -12.49 -19.12 -13.95
CA TYR A 350 -12.03 -18.99 -15.33
C TYR A 350 -10.52 -19.20 -15.45
N TYR A 351 -9.74 -18.59 -14.55
CA TYR A 351 -8.29 -18.77 -14.52
C TYR A 351 -7.87 -20.23 -14.29
N PHE A 352 -8.42 -20.90 -13.28
CA PHE A 352 -8.05 -22.30 -13.00
C PHE A 352 -8.55 -23.27 -14.09
N THR A 353 -9.62 -22.92 -14.81
CA THR A 353 -10.06 -23.65 -16.00
C THR A 353 -9.05 -23.49 -17.14
N GLU A 354 -8.57 -22.27 -17.39
CA GLU A 354 -7.53 -21.98 -18.39
C GLU A 354 -6.22 -22.73 -18.10
N MET A 355 -5.87 -22.86 -16.82
CA MET A 355 -4.69 -23.62 -16.36
C MET A 355 -4.88 -25.14 -16.43
N GLY A 356 -6.09 -25.63 -16.68
CA GLY A 356 -6.40 -27.07 -16.71
C GLY A 356 -6.45 -27.73 -15.33
N GLU A 357 -6.53 -26.95 -14.24
CA GLU A 357 -6.65 -27.49 -12.88
C GLU A 357 -8.08 -27.93 -12.53
N ILE A 358 -9.06 -27.36 -13.23
CA ILE A 358 -10.48 -27.69 -13.12
C ILE A 358 -11.10 -27.78 -14.51
N THR A 359 -12.26 -28.42 -14.61
CA THR A 359 -13.07 -28.45 -15.84
C THR A 359 -14.34 -27.63 -15.64
N LEU A 360 -15.10 -27.28 -16.68
CA LEU A 360 -16.45 -26.71 -16.49
C LEU A 360 -17.55 -27.79 -16.56
N ALA A 361 -17.17 -29.07 -16.42
CA ALA A 361 -18.13 -30.16 -16.40
C ALA A 361 -18.86 -30.20 -15.05
N GLU A 362 -20.19 -30.16 -15.10
CA GLU A 362 -21.06 -30.14 -13.92
C GLU A 362 -20.78 -31.33 -12.98
N GLY A 363 -20.70 -31.04 -11.67
CA GLY A 363 -20.56 -32.05 -10.62
C GLY A 363 -19.18 -32.73 -10.54
N LYS A 364 -18.20 -32.31 -11.35
CA LYS A 364 -16.85 -32.89 -11.37
C LYS A 364 -15.81 -32.08 -10.61
N ASN A 365 -16.06 -30.80 -10.33
CA ASN A 365 -15.07 -29.94 -9.69
C ASN A 365 -15.35 -29.77 -8.21
N LEU A 366 -14.28 -29.89 -7.43
CA LEU A 366 -14.28 -29.67 -5.99
C LEU A 366 -13.63 -28.31 -5.70
N MET A 367 -14.14 -27.64 -4.67
CA MET A 367 -13.51 -26.44 -4.11
C MET A 367 -13.56 -26.53 -2.60
N ALA A 368 -12.43 -26.34 -1.93
CA ALA A 368 -12.39 -26.18 -0.48
C ALA A 368 -12.38 -24.69 -0.12
N ILE A 369 -13.11 -24.28 0.92
CA ILE A 369 -13.11 -22.89 1.39
C ILE A 369 -13.08 -22.83 2.91
N ALA A 370 -12.32 -21.88 3.45
CA ALA A 370 -12.27 -21.55 4.87
C ALA A 370 -12.12 -20.03 5.05
N GLY A 371 -12.29 -19.56 6.28
CA GLY A 371 -12.17 -18.14 6.60
C GLY A 371 -11.50 -17.85 7.93
N ASP A 372 -11.07 -16.61 8.12
CA ASP A 372 -10.63 -16.10 9.42
C ASP A 372 -11.81 -15.58 10.26
N LEU A 373 -11.51 -15.03 11.42
CA LEU A 373 -12.52 -14.56 12.37
C LEU A 373 -13.01 -13.12 12.13
N ARG A 374 -12.85 -12.57 10.93
CA ARG A 374 -13.38 -11.24 10.58
C ARG A 374 -14.90 -11.28 10.36
N PRO A 375 -15.68 -10.27 10.81
CA PRO A 375 -17.14 -10.27 10.69
C PRO A 375 -17.59 -10.17 9.23
N SER A 376 -16.72 -9.68 8.34
CA SER A 376 -16.99 -9.69 6.90
C SER A 376 -16.77 -11.06 6.23
N THR A 377 -16.14 -12.03 6.90
CA THR A 377 -15.74 -13.33 6.32
C THR A 377 -16.94 -14.11 5.80
N ASP A 378 -17.95 -14.39 6.62
CA ASP A 378 -19.13 -15.17 6.18
C ASP A 378 -19.85 -14.56 4.97
N ARG A 379 -19.90 -13.22 4.89
CA ARG A 379 -20.48 -12.50 3.75
C ARG A 379 -19.68 -12.74 2.48
N ILE A 380 -18.35 -12.68 2.58
CA ILE A 380 -17.44 -12.89 1.44
C ILE A 380 -17.49 -14.36 1.01
N THR A 381 -17.38 -15.29 1.97
CA THR A 381 -17.47 -16.75 1.77
C THR A 381 -18.77 -17.14 1.05
N LEU A 382 -19.91 -16.59 1.49
CA LEU A 382 -21.20 -16.83 0.83
C LEU A 382 -21.17 -16.50 -0.67
N MET A 383 -20.53 -15.40 -1.06
CA MET A 383 -20.42 -15.01 -2.48
C MET A 383 -19.47 -15.91 -3.26
N GLN A 384 -18.41 -16.42 -2.62
CA GLN A 384 -17.54 -17.42 -3.25
C GLN A 384 -18.31 -18.72 -3.52
N ILE A 385 -19.02 -19.22 -2.51
CA ILE A 385 -19.82 -20.46 -2.61
C ILE A 385 -20.92 -20.29 -3.67
N ALA A 386 -21.62 -19.16 -3.69
CA ALA A 386 -22.69 -18.92 -4.66
C ALA A 386 -22.19 -18.91 -6.12
N SER A 387 -21.01 -18.32 -6.38
CA SER A 387 -20.38 -18.38 -7.71
C SER A 387 -19.94 -19.82 -8.04
N ALA A 388 -19.32 -20.53 -7.10
CA ALA A 388 -18.92 -21.92 -7.30
C ALA A 388 -20.11 -22.84 -7.64
N ILE A 389 -21.25 -22.69 -6.95
CA ILE A 389 -22.48 -23.45 -7.25
C ILE A 389 -23.02 -23.14 -8.65
N LYS A 390 -22.99 -21.87 -9.08
CA LYS A 390 -23.36 -21.48 -10.45
C LYS A 390 -22.53 -22.25 -11.49
N HIS A 391 -21.24 -22.46 -11.21
CA HIS A 391 -20.35 -23.22 -12.10
C HIS A 391 -20.34 -24.73 -11.83
N GLY A 392 -21.31 -25.25 -11.06
CA GLY A 392 -21.49 -26.67 -10.82
C GLY A 392 -20.47 -27.32 -9.89
N PHE A 393 -19.80 -26.55 -9.03
CA PHE A 393 -18.86 -27.07 -8.04
C PHE A 393 -19.57 -27.72 -6.86
N LYS A 394 -18.94 -28.78 -6.33
CA LYS A 394 -19.19 -29.24 -4.96
C LYS A 394 -18.21 -28.54 -4.03
N VAL A 395 -18.74 -27.72 -3.12
CA VAL A 395 -17.94 -26.91 -2.21
C VAL A 395 -17.85 -27.58 -0.84
N ILE A 396 -16.64 -27.63 -0.28
CA ILE A 396 -16.35 -28.14 1.06
C ILE A 396 -15.99 -26.92 1.92
N ASN A 397 -16.90 -26.54 2.81
CA ASN A 397 -16.69 -25.45 3.75
C ASN A 397 -16.00 -25.98 5.02
N GLY A 398 -14.72 -25.65 5.20
CA GLY A 398 -13.95 -25.98 6.40
C GLY A 398 -14.25 -25.07 7.60
N GLY A 399 -15.14 -24.08 7.45
CA GLY A 399 -15.45 -23.12 8.49
C GLY A 399 -14.27 -22.19 8.78
N ASN A 400 -14.06 -21.89 10.06
CA ASN A 400 -13.01 -20.98 10.51
C ASN A 400 -11.79 -21.78 10.98
N ILE A 401 -10.83 -21.99 10.08
CA ILE A 401 -9.62 -22.80 10.31
C ILE A 401 -8.37 -22.12 9.73
N PRO A 402 -7.14 -22.52 10.13
CA PRO A 402 -5.90 -21.96 9.60
C PRO A 402 -5.79 -22.04 8.07
N THR A 403 -5.11 -21.04 7.48
CA THR A 403 -4.69 -21.07 6.06
C THR A 403 -3.96 -22.37 5.70
N PRO A 404 -2.92 -22.82 6.44
CA PRO A 404 -2.25 -24.08 6.10
C PRO A 404 -3.16 -25.31 6.19
N ALA A 405 -4.22 -25.29 7.01
CA ALA A 405 -5.17 -26.41 7.12
C ALA A 405 -6.01 -26.57 5.85
N ILE A 406 -6.56 -25.48 5.32
CA ILE A 406 -7.37 -25.53 4.09
C ILE A 406 -6.52 -25.81 2.84
N VAL A 407 -5.26 -25.36 2.81
CA VAL A 407 -4.31 -25.71 1.73
C VAL A 407 -3.93 -27.18 1.81
N ASN A 408 -3.60 -27.70 3.00
CA ASN A 408 -3.31 -29.13 3.19
C ASN A 408 -4.48 -30.01 2.74
N TYR A 409 -5.71 -29.63 3.09
CA TYR A 409 -6.90 -30.33 2.63
C TYR A 409 -7.08 -30.24 1.11
N GLY A 410 -6.89 -29.05 0.52
CA GLY A 410 -6.95 -28.86 -0.94
C GLY A 410 -5.99 -29.77 -1.70
N MET A 411 -4.77 -29.97 -1.20
CA MET A 411 -3.77 -30.82 -1.83
C MET A 411 -3.98 -32.33 -1.61
N TYR A 412 -4.42 -32.72 -0.41
CA TYR A 412 -4.33 -34.12 0.04
C TYR A 412 -5.67 -34.76 0.40
N SER A 413 -6.80 -34.10 0.12
CA SER A 413 -8.11 -34.66 0.40
C SER A 413 -8.29 -36.05 -0.22
N PRO A 414 -8.88 -37.01 0.50
CA PRO A 414 -9.21 -38.32 -0.05
C PRO A 414 -10.24 -38.26 -1.19
N LEU A 415 -10.91 -37.11 -1.38
CA LEU A 415 -11.83 -36.87 -2.49
C LEU A 415 -11.11 -36.48 -3.79
N GLY A 416 -9.79 -36.29 -3.74
CA GLY A 416 -8.95 -35.78 -4.82
C GLY A 416 -8.46 -34.36 -4.53
N ALA A 417 -7.35 -33.99 -5.19
CA ALA A 417 -6.82 -32.63 -5.10
C ALA A 417 -7.82 -31.62 -5.69
N MET A 418 -7.92 -30.44 -5.06
CA MET A 418 -8.88 -29.40 -5.41
C MET A 418 -8.31 -28.01 -5.15
N ILE A 419 -8.82 -27.03 -5.88
CA ILE A 419 -8.52 -25.62 -5.57
C ILE A 419 -9.07 -25.27 -4.20
N SER A 420 -8.38 -24.38 -3.49
CA SER A 420 -8.84 -23.92 -2.18
C SER A 420 -8.79 -22.41 -2.03
N LEU A 421 -9.75 -21.85 -1.30
CA LEU A 421 -9.86 -20.42 -1.03
C LEU A 421 -9.79 -20.19 0.48
N MET A 422 -8.97 -19.23 0.90
CA MET A 422 -8.96 -18.74 2.28
C MET A 422 -9.41 -17.28 2.31
N VAL A 423 -10.52 -17.00 3.02
CA VAL A 423 -11.05 -15.65 3.20
C VAL A 423 -10.38 -14.99 4.40
N THR A 424 -9.40 -14.13 4.14
CA THR A 424 -8.64 -13.44 5.17
C THR A 424 -7.85 -12.25 4.60
N ALA A 425 -7.58 -11.25 5.46
CA ALA A 425 -6.51 -10.28 5.24
C ALA A 425 -5.29 -10.49 6.16
N SER A 426 -5.18 -11.64 6.83
CA SER A 426 -4.05 -12.01 7.69
C SER A 426 -3.81 -10.93 8.76
N HIS A 427 -2.57 -10.45 8.89
CA HIS A 427 -2.11 -9.40 9.80
C HIS A 427 -2.58 -7.96 9.47
N CYS A 428 -3.33 -7.72 8.39
CA CYS A 428 -3.76 -6.36 8.04
C CYS A 428 -4.57 -5.71 9.19
N PRO A 429 -4.16 -4.52 9.67
CA PRO A 429 -4.80 -3.89 10.81
C PRO A 429 -6.23 -3.43 10.47
N VAL A 430 -7.03 -3.24 11.52
CA VAL A 430 -8.19 -2.34 11.42
C VAL A 430 -7.60 -0.93 11.41
N LEU A 431 -7.70 -0.24 10.27
CA LEU A 431 -7.17 1.11 10.10
C LEU A 431 -7.91 2.10 11.04
N PRO A 432 -7.37 3.32 11.28
CA PRO A 432 -8.04 4.34 12.07
C PRO A 432 -9.50 4.53 11.63
N LYS A 433 -10.42 4.74 12.60
CA LYS A 433 -11.88 4.87 12.40
C LYS A 433 -12.64 3.56 12.07
N ASN A 434 -12.17 2.39 12.52
CA ASN A 434 -12.83 1.08 12.29
C ASN A 434 -12.92 0.66 10.81
N ILE A 435 -11.95 1.08 9.99
CA ILE A 435 -11.92 0.65 8.59
C ILE A 435 -11.31 -0.75 8.52
N GLU A 436 -12.17 -1.74 8.30
CA GLU A 436 -11.81 -3.16 8.19
C GLU A 436 -11.25 -3.47 6.79
N GLN A 437 -10.17 -4.24 6.72
CA GLN A 437 -9.70 -4.88 5.49
C GLN A 437 -10.03 -6.38 5.52
N ASN A 438 -10.30 -6.98 4.37
CA ASN A 438 -10.37 -8.43 4.22
C ASN A 438 -9.82 -8.82 2.84
N GLY A 439 -9.85 -10.10 2.50
CA GLY A 439 -9.26 -10.59 1.28
C GLY A 439 -9.59 -12.05 0.98
N ILE A 440 -9.10 -12.51 -0.17
CA ILE A 440 -9.23 -13.88 -0.65
C ILE A 440 -7.84 -14.33 -1.09
N LYS A 441 -7.31 -15.39 -0.46
CA LYS A 441 -6.09 -16.09 -0.86
C LYS A 441 -6.51 -17.35 -1.65
N PRO A 442 -6.40 -17.33 -2.99
CA PRO A 442 -6.63 -18.52 -3.80
C PRO A 442 -5.40 -19.42 -3.81
N ASN A 443 -5.63 -20.73 -3.88
CA ASN A 443 -4.59 -21.75 -3.95
C ASN A 443 -4.92 -22.74 -5.08
N ARG A 444 -3.86 -23.17 -5.77
CA ARG A 444 -3.84 -24.26 -6.74
C ARG A 444 -4.05 -25.60 -6.03
N THR A 445 -4.33 -26.64 -6.80
CA THR A 445 -4.34 -28.05 -6.34
C THR A 445 -2.99 -28.51 -5.79
N THR A 446 -1.91 -27.77 -6.06
CA THR A 446 -0.54 -28.07 -5.61
C THR A 446 0.03 -27.10 -4.58
N GLY A 447 -0.71 -26.07 -4.14
CA GLY A 447 -0.21 -25.07 -3.20
C GLY A 447 -0.61 -23.64 -3.54
N GLU A 448 0.20 -22.65 -3.16
CA GLU A 448 -0.09 -21.24 -3.40
C GLU A 448 -0.11 -20.87 -4.90
N VAL A 449 -0.86 -19.83 -5.27
CA VAL A 449 -0.71 -19.17 -6.58
C VAL A 449 0.63 -18.41 -6.65
N LEU A 450 1.23 -18.36 -7.84
CA LEU A 450 2.51 -17.73 -8.09
C LEU A 450 2.35 -16.27 -8.55
N LYS A 451 3.43 -15.46 -8.45
CA LYS A 451 3.41 -14.05 -8.88
C LYS A 451 3.10 -13.85 -10.37
N GLU A 452 3.42 -14.83 -11.20
CA GLU A 452 3.10 -14.82 -12.63
C GLU A 452 1.60 -15.04 -12.91
N ASP A 453 0.86 -15.62 -11.96
CA ASP A 453 -0.57 -15.86 -12.08
C ASP A 453 -1.39 -14.61 -11.82
N GLU A 454 -0.92 -13.75 -10.91
CA GLU A 454 -1.68 -12.61 -10.39
C GLU A 454 -2.22 -11.72 -11.51
N ARG A 455 -1.40 -11.44 -12.52
CA ARG A 455 -1.82 -10.62 -13.67
C ARG A 455 -2.95 -11.27 -14.47
N ARG A 456 -2.90 -12.59 -14.66
CA ARG A 456 -3.93 -13.35 -15.40
C ARG A 456 -5.21 -13.46 -14.57
N ILE A 457 -5.09 -13.76 -13.28
CA ILE A 457 -6.22 -13.76 -12.35
C ILE A 457 -6.91 -12.38 -12.33
N LEU A 458 -6.16 -11.29 -12.16
CA LEU A 458 -6.75 -9.94 -12.15
C LEU A 458 -7.44 -9.59 -13.47
N LYS A 459 -6.90 -10.05 -14.60
CA LYS A 459 -7.55 -9.89 -15.90
C LYS A 459 -8.90 -10.63 -15.91
N GLN A 460 -8.93 -11.90 -15.56
CA GLN A 460 -10.15 -12.72 -15.53
C GLN A 460 -11.19 -12.17 -14.54
N VAL A 461 -10.76 -11.70 -13.36
CA VAL A 461 -11.62 -11.06 -12.37
C VAL A 461 -12.21 -9.74 -12.89
N ARG A 462 -11.43 -8.94 -13.62
CA ARG A 462 -11.91 -7.71 -14.24
C ARG A 462 -12.98 -8.01 -15.29
N GLU A 463 -12.72 -8.97 -16.16
CA GLU A 463 -13.68 -9.40 -17.18
C GLU A 463 -14.97 -9.94 -16.55
N ALA A 464 -14.87 -10.77 -15.50
CA ALA A 464 -16.03 -11.23 -14.74
C ALA A 464 -16.82 -10.07 -14.11
N LEU A 465 -16.13 -9.08 -13.53
CA LEU A 465 -16.77 -7.91 -12.92
C LEU A 465 -17.47 -7.04 -13.98
N GLU A 466 -16.86 -6.86 -15.15
CA GLU A 466 -17.45 -6.14 -16.28
C GLU A 466 -18.74 -6.83 -16.76
N ILE A 467 -18.73 -8.17 -16.89
CA ILE A 467 -19.93 -8.96 -17.21
C ILE A 467 -21.04 -8.71 -16.19
N GLU A 468 -20.73 -8.77 -14.88
CA GLU A 468 -21.73 -8.50 -13.84
C GLU A 468 -22.24 -7.05 -13.87
N CYS A 469 -21.43 -6.08 -14.29
CA CYS A 469 -21.85 -4.69 -14.44
C CYS A 469 -22.73 -4.46 -15.68
N MET A 470 -22.56 -5.22 -16.75
CA MET A 470 -23.34 -5.10 -17.99
C MET A 470 -24.73 -5.74 -17.90
N LYS A 471 -24.98 -6.62 -16.91
CA LYS A 471 -26.29 -7.25 -16.73
C LYS A 471 -27.39 -6.22 -16.43
N PRO A 472 -28.56 -6.29 -17.10
CA PRO A 472 -29.70 -5.43 -16.80
C PRO A 472 -30.07 -5.48 -15.32
N GLU A 473 -30.44 -4.33 -14.73
CA GLU A 473 -30.75 -4.27 -13.30
C GLU A 473 -31.85 -5.29 -12.90
N LYS A 474 -32.80 -5.62 -13.78
CA LYS A 474 -33.84 -6.62 -13.48
C LYS A 474 -33.32 -8.06 -13.38
N GLU A 475 -32.23 -8.38 -14.08
CA GLU A 475 -31.62 -9.72 -14.15
C GLU A 475 -30.44 -9.86 -13.19
N ASN A 476 -29.92 -8.74 -12.68
CA ASN A 476 -28.73 -8.72 -11.83
C ASN A 476 -29.06 -9.13 -10.38
N MET A 477 -28.21 -9.98 -9.78
CA MET A 477 -28.29 -10.34 -8.36
C MET A 477 -27.95 -9.15 -7.44
N PHE A 478 -27.21 -8.17 -7.96
CA PHE A 478 -26.67 -7.03 -7.21
C PHE A 478 -27.44 -5.73 -7.52
N GLY A 479 -27.58 -4.88 -6.50
CA GLY A 479 -28.13 -3.53 -6.66
C GLY A 479 -27.09 -2.54 -7.18
N LYS A 480 -27.49 -1.27 -7.33
CA LYS A 480 -26.62 -0.18 -7.82
C LYS A 480 -25.32 0.00 -7.00
N LEU A 481 -25.40 -0.23 -5.69
CA LEU A 481 -24.25 -0.18 -4.77
C LEU A 481 -23.41 -1.47 -4.75
N GLY A 482 -23.64 -2.43 -5.66
CA GLY A 482 -22.89 -3.68 -5.72
C GLY A 482 -23.19 -4.69 -4.61
N MET A 483 -24.06 -4.35 -3.66
CA MET A 483 -24.54 -5.29 -2.63
C MET A 483 -25.63 -6.20 -3.20
N ARG A 484 -25.71 -7.43 -2.70
CA ARG A 484 -26.73 -8.40 -3.10
C ARG A 484 -28.12 -7.88 -2.73
N LYS A 485 -29.08 -8.04 -3.64
CA LYS A 485 -30.48 -7.68 -3.39
C LYS A 485 -31.11 -8.63 -2.37
N LYS A 486 -32.02 -8.09 -1.55
CA LYS A 486 -32.85 -8.87 -0.61
C LYS A 486 -34.09 -9.47 -1.27
N SER A 487 -34.52 -8.94 -2.41
CA SER A 487 -35.73 -9.33 -3.15
C SER A 487 -35.52 -9.14 -4.65
N LYS A 488 -36.48 -9.61 -5.47
CA LYS A 488 -36.42 -9.54 -6.95
C LYS A 488 -35.21 -10.28 -7.55
N LEU A 489 -34.86 -11.42 -6.94
CA LEU A 489 -33.91 -12.39 -7.47
C LEU A 489 -34.63 -13.39 -8.37
N SER A 490 -33.98 -13.88 -9.42
CA SER A 490 -34.52 -15.00 -10.21
C SER A 490 -34.62 -16.27 -9.35
N GLU A 491 -35.45 -17.23 -9.74
CA GLU A 491 -35.55 -18.52 -9.02
C GLU A 491 -34.20 -19.25 -8.98
N GLU A 492 -33.42 -19.19 -10.05
CA GLU A 492 -32.08 -19.76 -10.11
C GLU A 492 -31.10 -19.09 -9.14
N GLN A 493 -31.11 -17.76 -9.09
CA GLN A 493 -30.28 -16.99 -8.15
C GLN A 493 -30.65 -17.29 -6.69
N LYS A 494 -31.95 -17.43 -6.39
CA LYS A 494 -32.42 -17.84 -5.06
C LYS A 494 -31.88 -19.23 -4.71
N LYS A 495 -32.00 -20.19 -5.63
CA LYS A 495 -31.50 -21.56 -5.45
C LYS A 495 -30.00 -21.59 -5.17
N TRP A 496 -29.19 -20.83 -5.91
CA TRP A 496 -27.75 -20.74 -5.65
C TRP A 496 -27.45 -20.17 -4.26
N LEU A 497 -28.14 -19.11 -3.84
CA LEU A 497 -27.91 -18.46 -2.57
C LEU A 497 -28.41 -19.27 -1.37
N GLU A 498 -29.51 -20.00 -1.53
CA GLU A 498 -30.05 -20.92 -0.53
C GLU A 498 -29.10 -22.09 -0.33
N LYS A 499 -28.67 -22.72 -1.42
CA LYS A 499 -27.65 -23.78 -1.37
C LYS A 499 -26.31 -23.27 -0.83
N ALA A 500 -25.90 -22.05 -1.17
CA ALA A 500 -24.70 -21.44 -0.61
C ALA A 500 -24.81 -21.19 0.89
N ARG A 501 -26.01 -20.83 1.38
CA ARG A 501 -26.29 -20.68 2.81
C ARG A 501 -26.22 -22.03 3.53
N GLU A 502 -26.83 -23.05 2.96
CA GLU A 502 -26.76 -24.42 3.50
C GLU A 502 -25.30 -24.87 3.67
N ILE A 503 -24.47 -24.71 2.64
CA ILE A 503 -23.04 -25.07 2.70
C ILE A 503 -22.27 -24.18 3.69
N LEU A 504 -22.61 -22.91 3.79
CA LEU A 504 -21.97 -22.01 4.75
C LEU A 504 -22.28 -22.42 6.20
N ASP A 505 -23.51 -22.89 6.47
CA ASP A 505 -23.94 -23.35 7.78
C ASP A 505 -23.47 -24.79 8.08
N GLU A 506 -23.28 -25.63 7.04
CA GLU A 506 -22.76 -27.00 7.10
C GLU A 506 -21.22 -27.01 7.09
N VAL A 507 -20.62 -26.74 8.25
CA VAL A 507 -19.16 -26.84 8.42
C VAL A 507 -18.70 -28.29 8.38
N ASN A 508 -17.80 -28.61 7.45
CA ASN A 508 -17.12 -29.89 7.36
C ASN A 508 -15.85 -29.87 8.23
N THR A 509 -15.71 -30.82 9.14
CA THR A 509 -14.58 -30.87 10.09
C THR A 509 -13.33 -31.55 9.53
N ASN A 510 -13.44 -32.32 8.42
CA ASN A 510 -12.32 -33.07 7.85
C ASN A 510 -11.09 -32.21 7.53
N PRO A 511 -11.20 -30.97 6.99
CA PRO A 511 -10.04 -30.10 6.80
C PRO A 511 -9.29 -29.77 8.10
N ALA A 512 -10.01 -29.55 9.20
CA ALA A 512 -9.41 -29.33 10.52
C ALA A 512 -8.77 -30.61 11.04
N GLU A 513 -9.50 -31.73 10.99
CA GLU A 513 -9.04 -33.04 11.47
C GLU A 513 -7.77 -33.50 10.76
N MET A 514 -7.72 -33.42 9.43
CA MET A 514 -6.51 -33.76 8.65
C MET A 514 -5.30 -32.89 9.01
N TYR A 515 -5.52 -31.63 9.39
CA TYR A 515 -4.44 -30.76 9.83
C TYR A 515 -3.96 -31.10 11.25
N VAL A 516 -4.87 -31.53 12.14
CA VAL A 516 -4.48 -32.09 13.45
C VAL A 516 -3.69 -33.38 13.25
N GLU A 517 -4.18 -34.31 12.43
CA GLU A 517 -3.51 -35.58 12.13
C GLU A 517 -2.11 -35.38 11.57
N ARG A 518 -1.94 -34.42 10.65
CA ARG A 518 -0.63 -34.02 10.11
C ARG A 518 0.37 -33.67 11.22
N ASN A 519 -0.07 -32.92 12.23
CA ASN A 519 0.79 -32.48 13.34
C ASN A 519 0.88 -33.52 14.47
N GLU A 520 -0.07 -34.45 14.58
CA GLU A 520 0.01 -35.58 15.51
C GLU A 520 1.12 -36.58 15.13
N LEU A 521 1.61 -36.55 13.88
CA LEU A 521 2.72 -37.38 13.39
C LEU A 521 4.02 -37.23 14.19
N PHE A 522 4.21 -36.08 14.86
CA PHE A 522 5.33 -35.85 15.76
C PHE A 522 5.28 -36.72 17.02
N GLY A 523 4.09 -37.18 17.43
CA GLY A 523 3.88 -37.93 18.66
C GLY A 523 4.12 -37.08 19.92
N LYS A 524 4.12 -37.74 21.09
CA LYS A 524 4.34 -37.09 22.38
C LYS A 524 5.83 -36.83 22.63
N ILE A 525 6.34 -35.78 21.99
CA ILE A 525 7.76 -35.37 22.07
C ILE A 525 8.05 -34.37 23.20
N PHE A 526 7.01 -33.92 23.92
CA PHE A 526 7.09 -33.02 25.07
C PHE A 526 6.61 -33.72 26.36
N ASP A 527 7.00 -33.20 27.51
CA ASP A 527 6.55 -33.69 28.82
C ASP A 527 6.05 -32.56 29.74
N GLU A 528 5.59 -32.91 30.95
CA GLU A 528 4.98 -31.97 31.90
C GLU A 528 5.90 -30.81 32.33
N THR A 529 7.22 -30.94 32.11
CA THR A 529 8.20 -29.89 32.43
C THR A 529 8.31 -28.82 31.33
N ASP A 530 7.84 -29.11 30.11
CA ASP A 530 7.87 -28.21 28.95
C ASP A 530 6.70 -27.24 28.96
N LYS A 531 6.77 -26.28 29.89
CA LYS A 531 5.74 -25.28 30.13
C LYS A 531 5.79 -24.14 29.10
N VAL A 532 4.74 -24.01 28.28
CA VAL A 532 4.66 -23.05 27.17
C VAL A 532 3.37 -22.21 27.25
N PRO A 533 3.42 -20.95 27.71
CA PRO A 533 2.26 -20.07 27.59
C PRO A 533 1.90 -19.84 26.12
N PHE A 534 0.61 -19.98 25.81
CA PHE A 534 0.02 -19.72 24.51
C PHE A 534 -0.95 -18.54 24.63
N ILE A 535 -0.59 -17.43 23.99
CA ILE A 535 -1.44 -16.22 24.01
C ILE A 535 -2.56 -16.40 22.99
N GLU A 536 -3.79 -16.54 23.47
CA GLU A 536 -4.97 -16.57 22.62
C GLU A 536 -5.39 -15.14 22.25
N HIS A 537 -5.41 -14.83 20.96
CA HIS A 537 -6.06 -13.63 20.45
C HIS A 537 -7.06 -13.99 19.34
N MET A 538 -7.31 -13.06 18.42
CA MET A 538 -8.20 -13.28 17.27
C MET A 538 -7.56 -14.13 16.16
N SER A 539 -6.63 -15.03 16.50
CA SER A 539 -6.13 -16.02 15.57
C SER A 539 -7.17 -17.10 15.35
N VAL A 540 -7.38 -17.48 14.09
CA VAL A 540 -8.29 -18.56 13.72
C VAL A 540 -7.85 -19.91 14.29
N GLY A 541 -6.54 -20.12 14.43
CA GLY A 541 -5.96 -21.36 14.93
C GLY A 541 -5.97 -21.53 16.44
N ARG A 542 -6.46 -20.56 17.23
CA ARG A 542 -6.38 -20.62 18.70
C ARG A 542 -6.92 -21.90 19.33
N ASP A 543 -7.95 -22.52 18.75
CA ASP A 543 -8.55 -23.73 19.30
C ASP A 543 -7.90 -25.01 18.73
N ILE A 544 -7.64 -25.05 17.42
CA ILE A 544 -6.99 -26.22 16.78
C ILE A 544 -5.54 -26.41 17.24
N ILE A 545 -4.81 -25.33 17.53
CA ILE A 545 -3.44 -25.40 18.07
C ILE A 545 -3.42 -26.09 19.43
N LYS A 546 -4.40 -25.80 20.29
CA LYS A 546 -4.52 -26.47 21.59
C LYS A 546 -4.75 -27.96 21.43
N THR A 547 -5.64 -28.35 20.50
CA THR A 547 -5.84 -29.77 20.17
C THR A 547 -4.53 -30.41 19.69
N ILE A 548 -3.76 -29.73 18.85
CA ILE A 548 -2.45 -30.23 18.40
C ILE A 548 -1.49 -30.36 19.59
N PHE A 549 -1.40 -29.33 20.44
CA PHE A 549 -0.55 -29.33 21.64
C PHE A 549 -0.88 -30.49 22.58
N ASP A 550 -2.17 -30.76 22.82
CA ASP A 550 -2.62 -31.91 23.61
C ASP A 550 -2.16 -33.25 22.98
N LYS A 551 -2.24 -33.38 21.65
CA LYS A 551 -1.81 -34.59 20.93
C LYS A 551 -0.29 -34.82 20.97
N ILE A 552 0.49 -33.75 20.89
CA ILE A 552 1.97 -33.82 20.91
C ILE A 552 2.58 -33.68 22.31
N GLY A 553 1.74 -33.48 23.34
CA GLY A 553 2.14 -33.45 24.74
C GLY A 553 2.73 -32.13 25.23
N ILE A 554 2.56 -31.01 24.51
CA ILE A 554 3.01 -29.69 25.00
C ILE A 554 2.17 -29.31 26.22
N ASN A 555 2.83 -29.01 27.35
CA ASN A 555 2.17 -28.48 28.53
C ASN A 555 1.95 -26.97 28.37
N TYR A 556 0.82 -26.57 27.78
CA TYR A 556 0.51 -25.18 27.52
C TYR A 556 -0.39 -24.53 28.57
N PHE A 557 -0.26 -23.21 28.68
CA PHE A 557 -1.20 -22.39 29.45
C PHE A 557 -1.87 -21.38 28.54
N SER A 558 -3.21 -21.40 28.52
CA SER A 558 -3.99 -20.43 27.76
C SER A 558 -4.12 -19.11 28.53
N GLU A 559 -3.70 -18.01 27.92
CA GLU A 559 -3.93 -16.66 28.42
C GLU A 559 -5.18 -16.04 27.75
N GLU A 560 -6.09 -15.50 28.56
CA GLU A 560 -7.52 -15.39 28.26
C GLU A 560 -7.90 -14.40 27.13
N ARG A 561 -8.97 -14.78 26.43
CA ARG A 561 -9.67 -14.09 25.34
C ARG A 561 -10.15 -12.69 25.75
N ASN A 562 -9.62 -11.63 25.15
CA ASN A 562 -10.28 -10.33 25.25
C ASN A 562 -11.62 -10.38 24.47
N LYS A 563 -12.76 -10.29 25.18
CA LYS A 563 -14.11 -10.53 24.63
C LYS A 563 -14.66 -9.37 23.77
N LYS A 564 -13.99 -8.22 23.73
CA LYS A 564 -14.47 -7.03 22.99
C LYS A 564 -13.78 -6.87 21.65
N TRP A 565 -14.55 -6.98 20.56
CA TRP A 565 -14.11 -6.73 19.18
C TRP A 565 -13.46 -5.35 18.96
N LYS A 566 -13.63 -4.37 19.85
CA LYS A 566 -13.09 -3.01 19.68
C LYS A 566 -11.69 -2.80 20.29
N GLU A 567 -11.12 -3.80 20.98
CA GLU A 567 -9.84 -3.72 21.71
C GLU A 567 -8.76 -4.63 21.10
N LYS A 568 -8.82 -4.86 19.79
CA LYS A 568 -8.14 -5.98 19.09
C LYS A 568 -6.63 -5.90 19.04
N LEU A 569 -6.03 -6.99 19.49
CA LEU A 569 -4.67 -7.35 19.13
C LEU A 569 -4.65 -7.95 17.72
N VAL A 570 -4.18 -7.18 16.74
CA VAL A 570 -3.78 -7.69 15.43
C VAL A 570 -2.29 -7.95 15.50
N VAL A 571 -1.90 -9.21 15.29
CA VAL A 571 -0.50 -9.61 15.34
C VAL A 571 0.08 -9.52 13.94
N ASP A 572 1.00 -8.57 13.77
CA ASP A 572 1.94 -8.53 12.66
C ASP A 572 3.30 -8.97 13.19
N THR A 573 3.80 -10.11 12.71
CA THR A 573 5.04 -10.72 13.21
C THR A 573 6.30 -10.03 12.69
N GLU A 574 6.16 -9.05 11.79
CA GLU A 574 7.25 -8.16 11.35
C GLU A 574 7.21 -6.79 12.05
N ASP A 575 6.08 -6.44 12.68
CA ASP A 575 5.83 -5.18 13.38
C ASP A 575 5.13 -5.48 14.73
N VAL A 576 5.90 -5.98 15.69
CA VAL A 576 5.36 -6.28 17.03
C VAL A 576 5.06 -4.97 17.74
N ARG A 577 3.76 -4.63 17.83
CA ARG A 577 3.28 -3.38 18.42
C ARG A 577 3.21 -3.48 19.94
N PRO A 578 3.23 -2.32 20.66
CA PRO A 578 3.16 -2.27 22.13
C PRO A 578 2.03 -3.10 22.75
N GLY A 579 0.89 -3.26 22.04
CA GLY A 579 -0.22 -4.08 22.53
C GLY A 579 0.10 -5.56 22.73
N LEU A 580 0.96 -6.18 21.90
CA LEU A 580 1.35 -7.59 22.05
C LEU A 580 2.41 -7.72 23.15
N GLU A 581 3.37 -6.78 23.17
CA GLU A 581 4.44 -6.72 24.17
C GLU A 581 3.86 -6.60 25.59
N ASP A 582 2.81 -5.79 25.78
CA ASP A 582 2.13 -5.64 27.06
C ASP A 582 1.48 -6.96 27.53
N VAL A 583 0.89 -7.72 26.60
CA VAL A 583 0.29 -9.04 26.92
C VAL A 583 1.38 -10.04 27.29
N VAL A 584 2.47 -10.06 26.53
CA VAL A 584 3.63 -10.93 26.78
C VAL A 584 4.26 -10.61 28.13
N LYS A 585 4.48 -9.32 28.43
CA LYS A 585 5.05 -8.90 29.72
C LYS A 585 4.19 -9.32 30.90
N ARG A 586 2.87 -9.08 30.83
CA ARG A 586 1.93 -9.57 31.87
C ARG A 586 1.96 -11.09 32.01
N THR A 587 2.16 -11.80 30.90
CA THR A 587 2.30 -13.26 30.91
C THR A 587 3.56 -13.66 31.66
N VAL A 588 4.72 -13.07 31.34
CA VAL A 588 5.99 -13.31 32.04
C VAL A 588 5.86 -13.02 33.54
N ASP A 589 5.34 -11.85 33.91
CA ASP A 589 5.16 -11.44 35.31
C ASP A 589 4.28 -12.45 36.08
N LYS A 590 3.17 -12.88 35.48
CA LYS A 590 2.25 -13.88 36.06
C LYS A 590 2.92 -15.22 36.35
N TYR A 591 3.76 -15.73 35.45
CA TYR A 591 4.45 -17.01 35.67
C TYR A 591 5.63 -16.87 36.64
N ALA A 592 6.32 -15.72 36.62
CA ALA A 592 7.36 -15.40 37.58
C ALA A 592 6.81 -15.33 39.02
N GLU A 593 5.67 -14.64 39.23
CA GLU A 593 4.97 -14.57 40.53
C GLU A 593 4.60 -15.96 41.06
N LYS A 594 4.19 -16.87 40.18
CA LYS A 594 3.85 -18.26 40.53
C LYS A 594 5.06 -19.18 40.67
N GLN A 595 6.29 -18.66 40.49
CA GLN A 595 7.53 -19.44 40.48
C GLN A 595 7.51 -20.60 39.46
N ILE A 596 6.79 -20.41 38.35
CA ILE A 596 6.69 -21.38 37.27
C ILE A 596 7.73 -21.05 36.22
N LYS A 597 8.70 -21.94 36.01
CA LYS A 597 9.64 -21.83 34.89
C LYS A 597 8.92 -22.18 33.58
N ILE A 598 9.07 -21.32 32.58
CA ILE A 598 8.55 -21.51 31.24
C ILE A 598 9.70 -21.66 30.25
N LYS A 599 9.48 -22.38 29.15
CA LYS A 599 10.47 -22.54 28.07
C LYS A 599 10.53 -21.35 27.11
N GLY A 600 9.44 -20.60 27.04
CA GLY A 600 9.20 -19.51 26.11
C GLY A 600 7.69 -19.37 25.88
N ILE A 601 7.29 -18.30 25.21
CA ILE A 601 5.87 -17.99 24.95
C ILE A 601 5.64 -18.09 23.44
N CYS A 602 4.46 -18.54 23.03
CA CYS A 602 4.07 -18.56 21.63
C CYS A 602 2.69 -17.99 21.36
N THR A 603 2.50 -17.52 20.14
CA THR A 603 1.22 -17.19 19.54
C THR A 603 1.34 -17.29 18.01
N VAL A 604 0.27 -16.98 17.29
CA VAL A 604 0.21 -17.08 15.82
C VAL A 604 -0.60 -15.94 15.25
N ASP A 605 -0.37 -15.52 14.01
CA ASP A 605 -1.14 -14.41 13.43
C ASP A 605 -2.63 -14.73 13.15
N GLY A 606 -3.34 -13.77 12.55
CA GLY A 606 -4.80 -13.81 12.38
C GLY A 606 -5.31 -15.06 11.66
N ASP A 607 -4.64 -15.48 10.59
CA ASP A 607 -4.99 -16.67 9.81
C ASP A 607 -4.06 -17.87 10.05
N THR A 608 -3.17 -17.76 11.05
CA THR A 608 -2.33 -18.85 11.55
C THR A 608 -1.38 -19.39 10.47
N ASP A 609 -0.87 -18.50 9.62
CA ASP A 609 0.20 -18.83 8.67
C ASP A 609 1.58 -18.40 9.19
N ARG A 610 1.64 -17.59 10.27
CA ARG A 610 2.88 -17.13 10.90
C ARG A 610 2.95 -17.47 12.40
N PRO A 611 4.09 -18.00 12.88
CA PRO A 611 4.36 -18.11 14.31
C PRO A 611 4.88 -16.78 14.88
N ALA A 612 4.60 -16.53 16.15
CA ALA A 612 5.25 -15.50 16.94
C ALA A 612 5.76 -16.13 18.24
N LEU A 613 7.08 -16.12 18.41
CA LEU A 613 7.74 -16.71 19.57
C LEU A 613 8.38 -15.62 20.42
N PHE A 614 8.39 -15.83 21.73
CA PHE A 614 9.09 -14.99 22.68
C PHE A 614 9.92 -15.89 23.59
N THR A 615 11.06 -15.37 24.00
CA THR A 615 11.89 -15.95 25.06
C THR A 615 11.12 -15.99 26.38
N GLU A 616 11.66 -16.71 27.34
CA GLU A 616 11.13 -16.85 28.69
C GLU A 616 11.03 -15.51 29.47
N ASP A 617 11.80 -14.50 29.08
CA ASP A 617 11.76 -13.14 29.64
C ASP A 617 10.86 -12.18 28.82
N GLY A 618 10.22 -12.67 27.76
CA GLY A 618 9.27 -11.91 26.95
C GLY A 618 9.88 -11.15 25.77
N THR A 619 11.16 -11.37 25.47
CA THR A 619 11.81 -10.79 24.28
C THR A 619 11.31 -11.46 23.01
N PHE A 620 10.91 -10.68 22.00
CA PHE A 620 10.42 -11.21 20.73
C PHE A 620 11.54 -11.91 19.94
N ILE A 621 11.24 -13.12 19.47
CA ILE A 621 12.11 -13.90 18.57
C ILE A 621 11.55 -13.74 17.17
N TYR A 622 12.28 -12.97 16.36
CA TYR A 622 11.90 -12.75 14.98
C TYR A 622 11.86 -14.04 14.15
N GLY A 623 10.96 -14.05 13.16
CA GLY A 623 10.58 -15.24 12.43
C GLY A 623 11.69 -15.89 11.59
N ASP A 624 12.72 -15.16 11.15
CA ASP A 624 13.86 -15.76 10.45
C ASP A 624 14.74 -16.63 11.36
N LYS A 625 14.89 -16.27 12.64
CA LYS A 625 15.57 -17.11 13.65
C LYS A 625 14.75 -18.37 13.89
N THR A 626 13.43 -18.24 14.00
CA THR A 626 12.51 -19.39 14.08
C THR A 626 12.61 -20.27 12.83
N GLY A 627 12.69 -19.68 11.63
CA GLY A 627 12.90 -20.39 10.37
C GLY A 627 14.23 -21.14 10.32
N TYR A 628 15.32 -20.52 10.82
CA TYR A 628 16.61 -21.21 11.00
C TYR A 628 16.50 -22.38 11.98
N LEU A 629 15.88 -22.19 13.15
CA LEU A 629 15.70 -23.28 14.12
C LEU A 629 14.89 -24.42 13.51
N THR A 630 13.91 -24.12 12.66
CA THR A 630 13.15 -25.14 11.92
C THR A 630 14.04 -25.92 10.95
N CYS A 631 14.94 -25.23 10.23
CA CYS A 631 15.92 -25.88 9.36
C CYS A 631 16.92 -26.74 10.13
N GLU A 632 17.43 -26.25 11.25
CA GLU A 632 18.34 -27.01 12.13
C GLU A 632 17.65 -28.26 12.68
N TYR A 633 16.38 -28.15 13.10
CA TYR A 633 15.58 -29.30 13.53
C TYR A 633 15.49 -30.34 12.42
N ILE A 634 15.15 -29.94 11.19
CA ILE A 634 15.04 -30.86 10.05
C ILE A 634 16.39 -31.54 9.74
N CYS A 635 17.50 -30.80 9.78
CA CYS A 635 18.84 -31.37 9.58
C CYS A 635 19.22 -32.39 10.67
N ASN A 636 18.71 -32.21 11.88
CA ASN A 636 19.01 -33.07 13.02
C ASN A 636 18.14 -34.34 13.08
N LEU A 637 17.12 -34.46 12.23
CA LEU A 637 16.35 -35.70 12.09
C LEU A 637 17.27 -36.82 11.57
N GLU A 638 17.20 -38.00 12.20
CA GLU A 638 18.15 -39.10 11.92
C GLU A 638 18.10 -39.52 10.44
N SER A 639 16.91 -39.54 9.86
CA SER A 639 16.69 -39.90 8.45
C SER A 639 17.07 -38.81 7.43
N MET A 640 17.41 -37.61 7.90
CA MET A 640 17.68 -36.42 7.09
C MET A 640 19.14 -35.96 7.15
N LYS A 641 19.91 -36.43 8.14
CA LYS A 641 21.26 -35.94 8.47
C LYS A 641 22.26 -35.93 7.31
N ASP A 642 22.16 -36.90 6.41
CA ASP A 642 23.06 -37.03 5.25
C ASP A 642 22.47 -36.42 3.96
N LYS A 643 21.26 -35.86 4.02
CA LYS A 643 20.59 -35.27 2.86
C LYS A 643 21.01 -33.82 2.69
N LYS A 644 21.17 -33.41 1.44
CA LYS A 644 21.31 -31.99 1.13
C LYS A 644 19.99 -31.28 1.45
N MET A 645 20.10 -30.03 1.88
CA MET A 645 18.94 -29.16 2.07
C MET A 645 19.10 -27.86 1.30
N PHE A 646 18.06 -27.48 0.57
CA PHE A 646 17.92 -26.19 -0.06
C PHE A 646 16.87 -25.35 0.68
N VAL A 647 17.21 -24.10 0.94
CA VAL A 647 16.38 -23.15 1.69
C VAL A 647 16.20 -21.87 0.88
N ALA A 648 14.98 -21.61 0.43
CA ALA A 648 14.61 -20.33 -0.17
C ALA A 648 14.15 -19.34 0.91
N VAL A 649 14.78 -18.17 0.99
CA VAL A 649 14.45 -17.15 1.99
C VAL A 649 14.23 -15.78 1.35
N THR A 650 13.41 -14.93 1.96
CA THR A 650 13.26 -13.55 1.46
C THR A 650 14.53 -12.73 1.71
N ALA A 651 14.75 -11.70 0.89
CA ALA A 651 15.89 -10.79 1.02
C ALA A 651 15.93 -10.03 2.37
N THR A 652 14.81 -10.04 3.12
CA THR A 652 14.69 -9.46 4.46
C THR A 652 15.20 -10.37 5.59
N VAL A 653 15.51 -11.64 5.30
CA VAL A 653 16.13 -12.55 6.27
C VAL A 653 17.55 -12.07 6.59
N SER A 654 17.88 -12.00 7.89
CA SER A 654 19.15 -11.45 8.35
C SER A 654 20.38 -12.21 7.83
N ARG A 655 21.50 -11.50 7.66
CA ARG A 655 22.76 -12.11 7.21
C ARG A 655 23.27 -13.16 8.21
N ALA A 656 23.00 -12.98 9.51
CA ALA A 656 23.31 -13.98 10.54
C ALA A 656 22.64 -15.31 10.23
N VAL A 657 21.34 -15.28 9.95
CA VAL A 657 20.56 -16.47 9.61
C VAL A 657 21.04 -17.10 8.31
N VAL A 658 21.28 -16.31 7.26
CA VAL A 658 21.80 -16.84 5.98
C VAL A 658 23.15 -17.52 6.18
N GLN A 659 24.04 -16.95 6.99
CA GLN A 659 25.34 -17.55 7.26
C GLN A 659 25.19 -18.83 8.09
N ARG A 660 24.39 -18.81 9.18
CA ARG A 660 24.12 -19.99 10.00
C ARG A 660 23.52 -21.15 9.21
N LEU A 661 22.61 -20.89 8.26
CA LEU A 661 22.07 -21.91 7.36
C LEU A 661 23.19 -22.58 6.54
N LYS A 662 24.13 -21.80 6.02
CA LYS A 662 25.28 -22.36 5.27
C LYS A 662 26.22 -23.15 6.17
N ASP A 663 26.42 -22.70 7.41
CA ASP A 663 27.30 -23.38 8.37
C ASP A 663 26.75 -24.76 8.76
N ILE A 664 25.42 -24.95 8.74
CA ILE A 664 24.77 -26.27 8.89
C ILE A 664 24.59 -27.02 7.55
N GLY A 665 25.25 -26.57 6.47
CA GLY A 665 25.31 -27.29 5.20
C GLY A 665 24.17 -26.99 4.21
N CYS A 666 23.35 -25.97 4.44
CA CYS A 666 22.26 -25.62 3.53
C CYS A 666 22.73 -24.89 2.27
N GLU A 667 22.15 -25.25 1.13
CA GLU A 667 22.12 -24.40 -0.07
C GLU A 667 21.07 -23.30 0.15
N VAL A 668 21.43 -22.02 0.09
CA VAL A 668 20.50 -20.90 0.39
C VAL A 668 20.29 -20.02 -0.83
N ALA A 669 19.03 -19.77 -1.18
CA ALA A 669 18.63 -18.80 -2.21
C ALA A 669 17.85 -17.64 -1.59
N GLN A 670 18.32 -16.41 -1.79
CA GLN A 670 17.57 -15.22 -1.39
C GLN A 670 16.69 -14.73 -2.54
N VAL A 671 15.40 -14.52 -2.27
CA VAL A 671 14.38 -14.09 -3.23
C VAL A 671 13.70 -12.80 -2.80
N LYS A 672 12.87 -12.22 -3.68
CA LYS A 672 12.05 -11.05 -3.35
C LYS A 672 11.05 -11.39 -2.23
N ILE A 673 10.57 -10.36 -1.52
CA ILE A 673 9.57 -10.49 -0.46
C ILE A 673 8.26 -11.06 -1.05
N GLY A 674 7.69 -12.04 -0.37
CA GLY A 674 6.43 -12.69 -0.68
C GLY A 674 6.58 -14.19 -0.94
N SER A 675 5.72 -14.98 -0.27
CA SER A 675 5.65 -16.44 -0.39
C SER A 675 5.64 -16.97 -1.83
N PRO A 676 5.00 -16.33 -2.83
CA PRO A 676 5.07 -16.83 -4.20
C PRO A 676 6.49 -16.89 -4.80
N TYR A 677 7.39 -15.98 -4.41
CA TYR A 677 8.78 -16.02 -4.87
C TYR A 677 9.57 -17.13 -4.19
N VAL A 678 9.24 -17.43 -2.93
CA VAL A 678 9.83 -18.54 -2.18
C VAL A 678 9.39 -19.87 -2.78
N VAL A 679 8.07 -20.05 -2.99
CA VAL A 679 7.50 -21.25 -3.64
C VAL A 679 8.11 -21.44 -5.02
N LYS A 680 8.22 -20.38 -5.84
CA LYS A 680 8.84 -20.49 -7.17
C LYS A 680 10.29 -20.99 -7.11
N ALA A 681 11.10 -20.48 -6.19
CA ALA A 681 12.48 -20.94 -6.03
C ALA A 681 12.56 -22.41 -5.56
N MET A 682 11.62 -22.82 -4.69
CA MET A 682 11.49 -24.21 -4.25
C MET A 682 11.11 -25.14 -5.42
N GLU A 683 10.12 -24.77 -6.22
CA GLU A 683 9.70 -25.52 -7.42
C GLU A 683 10.85 -25.64 -8.43
N ASP A 684 11.56 -24.54 -8.70
CA ASP A 684 12.70 -24.54 -9.63
C ASP A 684 13.83 -25.45 -9.13
N ARG A 685 14.08 -25.49 -7.82
CA ARG A 685 15.09 -26.40 -7.24
C ARG A 685 14.66 -27.85 -7.30
N LEU A 686 13.39 -28.15 -7.01
CA LEU A 686 12.82 -29.49 -7.10
C LEU A 686 12.88 -30.02 -8.54
N ALA A 687 12.56 -29.19 -9.54
CA ALA A 687 12.66 -29.55 -10.95
C ALA A 687 14.10 -29.93 -11.33
N LYS A 688 15.09 -29.11 -10.94
CA LYS A 688 16.51 -29.41 -11.16
C LYS A 688 16.98 -30.67 -10.44
N ALA A 689 16.54 -30.87 -9.20
CA ALA A 689 16.87 -32.08 -8.44
C ALA A 689 16.33 -33.33 -9.14
N LYS A 690 15.10 -33.27 -9.63
CA LYS A 690 14.47 -34.35 -10.39
C LYS A 690 15.23 -34.66 -11.68
N GLU A 691 15.65 -33.65 -12.43
CA GLU A 691 16.48 -33.83 -13.64
C GLU A 691 17.84 -34.45 -13.32
N ALA A 692 18.43 -34.09 -12.18
CA ALA A 692 19.71 -34.62 -11.72
C ALA A 692 19.60 -35.96 -10.94
N ASN A 693 18.39 -36.48 -10.73
CA ASN A 693 18.10 -37.61 -9.83
C ASN A 693 18.76 -37.45 -8.44
N GLU A 694 18.69 -36.22 -7.91
CA GLU A 694 19.28 -35.82 -6.64
C GLU A 694 18.22 -35.88 -5.53
N GLU A 695 18.52 -36.60 -4.44
CA GLU A 695 17.73 -36.49 -3.21
C GLU A 695 18.08 -35.20 -2.47
N ILE A 696 17.08 -34.35 -2.27
CA ILE A 696 17.23 -33.08 -1.58
C ILE A 696 15.97 -32.74 -0.79
N ILE A 697 16.18 -32.13 0.37
CA ILE A 697 15.13 -31.50 1.17
C ILE A 697 14.98 -30.07 0.68
N VAL A 698 13.77 -29.67 0.29
CA VAL A 698 13.47 -28.30 -0.13
C VAL A 698 12.53 -27.66 0.87
N CYS A 699 12.89 -26.49 1.38
CA CYS A 699 12.04 -25.68 2.22
C CYS A 699 12.28 -24.19 1.94
N GLY A 700 11.49 -23.34 2.60
CA GLY A 700 11.71 -21.90 2.58
C GLY A 700 10.99 -21.21 3.71
N PHE A 701 11.35 -19.97 3.99
CA PHE A 701 10.68 -19.17 5.00
C PHE A 701 10.89 -17.68 4.76
N GLU A 702 10.01 -16.87 5.36
CA GLU A 702 10.11 -15.42 5.34
C GLU A 702 10.51 -14.88 6.71
N ARG A 703 10.92 -13.60 6.77
CA ARG A 703 11.22 -12.91 8.03
C ARG A 703 10.03 -12.87 9.00
N ASN A 704 8.81 -12.92 8.50
CA ASN A 704 7.58 -13.04 9.28
C ASN A 704 7.41 -14.39 10.01
N GLY A 705 8.28 -15.37 9.75
CA GLY A 705 8.31 -16.66 10.43
C GLY A 705 7.48 -17.76 9.78
N GLY A 706 6.65 -17.43 8.79
CA GLY A 706 5.92 -18.44 8.03
C GLY A 706 6.89 -19.36 7.30
N PHE A 707 6.79 -20.66 7.59
CA PHE A 707 7.67 -21.70 7.05
C PHE A 707 6.94 -22.51 5.98
N LEU A 708 7.62 -22.82 4.87
CA LEU A 708 7.09 -23.55 3.73
C LEU A 708 7.89 -24.83 3.54
N LEU A 709 7.24 -25.97 3.71
CA LEU A 709 7.88 -27.27 3.50
C LEU A 709 7.66 -27.73 2.06
N GLY A 710 8.72 -27.81 1.25
CA GLY A 710 8.63 -28.15 -0.18
C GLY A 710 8.83 -29.62 -0.49
N SER A 711 9.38 -30.40 0.45
CA SER A 711 9.61 -31.84 0.29
C SER A 711 9.05 -32.60 1.47
N ASP A 712 8.67 -33.85 1.23
CA ASP A 712 8.35 -34.78 2.30
C ASP A 712 9.58 -34.96 3.20
N ILE A 713 9.37 -34.95 4.52
CA ILE A 713 10.40 -35.31 5.50
C ILE A 713 9.91 -36.48 6.35
N MET A 714 10.85 -37.30 6.81
CA MET A 714 10.60 -38.42 7.71
C MET A 714 11.02 -38.01 9.11
N LEU A 715 10.05 -38.02 10.02
CA LEU A 715 10.27 -37.72 11.43
C LEU A 715 10.94 -38.90 12.13
N ASP A 716 11.56 -38.68 13.29
CA ASP A 716 12.18 -39.74 14.10
C ASP A 716 11.15 -40.81 14.56
N SER A 717 9.86 -40.48 14.53
CA SER A 717 8.76 -41.43 14.72
C SER A 717 8.60 -42.44 13.57
N GLY A 718 9.38 -42.31 12.49
CA GLY A 718 9.25 -43.08 11.25
C GLY A 718 8.07 -42.67 10.36
N LYS A 719 7.33 -41.63 10.75
CA LYS A 719 6.20 -41.09 9.98
C LYS A 719 6.69 -40.05 8.97
N VAL A 720 6.00 -39.98 7.83
CA VAL A 720 6.29 -39.00 6.77
C VAL A 720 5.40 -37.79 6.94
N LEU A 721 6.00 -36.63 7.21
CA LEU A 721 5.35 -35.33 7.13
C LEU A 721 5.39 -34.85 5.69
N LYS A 722 4.23 -34.81 5.03
CA LYS A 722 4.10 -34.44 3.61
C LYS A 722 4.49 -32.98 3.36
N ALA A 723 5.00 -32.67 2.18
CA ALA A 723 5.22 -31.29 1.75
C ALA A 723 3.96 -30.42 1.92
N LEU A 724 4.12 -29.17 2.29
CA LEU A 724 3.07 -28.15 2.37
C LEU A 724 3.68 -26.81 1.92
N PRO A 725 3.70 -26.53 0.60
CA PRO A 725 4.34 -25.35 0.02
C PRO A 725 3.45 -24.09 0.17
N THR A 726 3.02 -23.83 1.40
CA THR A 726 2.37 -22.60 1.87
C THR A 726 2.94 -22.30 3.25
N ARG A 727 2.85 -21.06 3.71
CA ARG A 727 3.27 -20.72 5.07
C ARG A 727 2.48 -21.51 6.12
N ASP A 728 3.22 -22.07 7.07
CA ASP A 728 2.73 -22.77 8.26
C ASP A 728 3.40 -22.21 9.53
N ALA A 729 2.59 -22.09 10.59
CA ALA A 729 3.03 -21.69 11.92
C ALA A 729 3.32 -22.88 12.85
N MET A 730 2.73 -24.05 12.62
CA MET A 730 2.86 -25.18 13.57
C MET A 730 4.20 -25.88 13.49
N LEU A 731 4.66 -26.24 12.29
CA LEU A 731 6.00 -26.81 12.11
C LEU A 731 7.10 -25.96 12.79
N PRO A 732 7.18 -24.63 12.61
CA PRO A 732 8.19 -23.82 13.28
C PRO A 732 8.04 -23.73 14.80
N ILE A 733 6.81 -23.70 15.33
CA ILE A 733 6.56 -23.73 16.78
C ILE A 733 7.08 -25.05 17.37
N ILE A 734 6.68 -26.18 16.77
CA ILE A 734 7.07 -27.52 17.24
C ILE A 734 8.60 -27.67 17.19
N ALA A 735 9.22 -27.30 16.06
CA ALA A 735 10.65 -27.42 15.87
C ALA A 735 11.46 -26.59 16.88
N ALA A 736 11.08 -25.34 17.11
CA ALA A 736 11.81 -24.45 18.03
C ALA A 736 11.75 -24.96 19.48
N PHE A 737 10.55 -25.33 19.98
CA PHE A 737 10.43 -25.85 21.34
C PHE A 737 11.06 -27.24 21.47
N HIS A 738 10.98 -28.08 20.45
CA HIS A 738 11.59 -29.40 20.48
C HIS A 738 13.13 -29.31 20.52
N LEU A 739 13.74 -28.43 19.72
CA LEU A 739 15.17 -28.17 19.81
C LEU A 739 15.57 -27.62 21.19
N ALA A 740 14.80 -26.69 21.76
CA ALA A 740 15.07 -26.16 23.09
C ALA A 740 15.02 -27.29 24.15
N LYS A 741 14.04 -28.20 24.05
CA LYS A 741 13.96 -29.39 24.89
C LYS A 741 15.18 -30.30 24.71
N GLN A 742 15.53 -30.66 23.48
CA GLN A 742 16.67 -31.54 23.17
C GLN A 742 18.00 -31.00 23.69
N ASN A 743 18.17 -29.67 23.67
CA ASN A 743 19.37 -28.99 24.16
C ASN A 743 19.29 -28.66 25.67
N ASN A 744 18.20 -29.01 26.35
CA ASN A 744 17.91 -28.64 27.74
C ASN A 744 18.03 -27.12 28.00
N MET A 745 17.55 -26.32 27.07
CA MET A 745 17.58 -24.85 27.08
C MET A 745 16.16 -24.26 27.12
N THR A 746 16.06 -22.98 27.47
CA THR A 746 14.91 -22.12 27.12
C THR A 746 15.06 -21.63 25.67
N LEU A 747 14.02 -21.01 25.11
CA LEU A 747 14.11 -20.38 23.79
C LEU A 747 15.13 -19.24 23.77
N GLY A 748 15.21 -18.42 24.82
CA GLY A 748 16.22 -17.36 24.92
C GLY A 748 17.64 -17.92 24.89
N GLN A 749 17.91 -18.92 25.74
CA GLN A 749 19.21 -19.60 25.76
C GLN A 749 19.56 -20.24 24.41
N LEU A 750 18.61 -20.90 23.75
CA LEU A 750 18.82 -21.52 22.45
C LEU A 750 19.15 -20.46 21.38
N VAL A 751 18.39 -19.36 21.34
CA VAL A 751 18.64 -18.26 20.39
C VAL A 751 20.00 -17.62 20.64
N ASP A 752 20.36 -17.38 21.91
CA ASP A 752 21.65 -16.80 22.26
C ASP A 752 22.81 -17.74 21.90
N ASP A 753 22.67 -19.04 22.14
CA ASP A 753 23.68 -20.03 21.76
C ASP A 753 23.92 -20.03 20.24
N ARG A 754 22.85 -19.97 19.43
CA ARG A 754 22.96 -20.02 17.96
C ARG A 754 23.38 -18.70 17.31
N PHE A 755 23.12 -17.56 17.95
CA PHE A 755 23.26 -16.23 17.33
C PHE A 755 24.15 -15.23 18.11
N SER A 756 24.83 -15.67 19.17
CA SER A 756 25.86 -14.87 19.84
C SER A 756 27.23 -14.94 19.15
N GLY A 757 28.24 -14.28 19.73
CA GLY A 757 29.62 -14.29 19.23
C GLY A 757 29.74 -13.67 17.84
N GLN A 758 30.29 -14.44 16.88
CA GLN A 758 30.51 -13.97 15.50
C GLN A 758 29.22 -13.66 14.74
N TYR A 759 28.06 -14.17 15.19
CA TYR A 759 26.77 -13.89 14.55
C TYR A 759 26.06 -12.67 15.15
N ALA A 760 26.50 -12.19 16.31
CA ALA A 760 25.87 -11.07 17.00
C ALA A 760 25.90 -9.78 16.15
N SER A 761 27.01 -9.54 15.44
CA SER A 761 27.21 -8.40 14.52
C SER A 761 26.30 -8.44 13.29
N PHE A 762 25.72 -9.59 12.95
CA PHE A 762 24.85 -9.78 11.78
C PHE A 762 23.36 -9.91 12.15
N SER A 763 23.01 -9.81 13.43
CA SER A 763 21.73 -10.29 13.98
C SER A 763 20.59 -9.27 13.97
N TRP A 764 20.84 -8.04 13.51
CA TRP A 764 19.84 -6.98 13.52
C TRP A 764 19.23 -6.75 12.14
N SER A 765 17.91 -6.93 12.08
CA SER A 765 17.05 -6.55 10.96
C SER A 765 15.73 -6.12 11.57
N GLY A 766 15.15 -5.01 11.13
CA GLY A 766 13.91 -4.49 11.71
C GLY A 766 13.26 -3.49 10.78
N LEU A 767 11.98 -3.24 10.99
CA LEU A 767 11.33 -2.09 10.38
C LEU A 767 11.82 -0.83 11.10
N VAL A 768 12.31 0.14 10.34
CA VAL A 768 12.58 1.47 10.89
C VAL A 768 11.24 2.11 11.21
N GLN A 769 11.00 2.36 12.49
CA GLN A 769 9.78 2.99 12.97
C GLN A 769 10.02 4.48 13.24
N ALA A 770 8.96 5.28 13.14
CA ALA A 770 9.03 6.71 13.49
C ALA A 770 9.32 6.94 14.99
N THR A 771 9.18 5.91 15.82
CA THR A 771 9.54 5.92 17.24
C THR A 771 11.02 5.62 17.48
N ASP A 772 11.75 5.12 16.48
CA ASP A 772 13.19 4.93 16.60
C ASP A 772 13.88 6.29 16.67
N LEU A 773 14.83 6.41 17.58
CA LEU A 773 15.53 7.66 17.85
C LEU A 773 16.17 8.22 16.56
N GLY A 774 15.79 9.45 16.18
CA GLY A 774 16.30 10.10 14.97
C GLY A 774 15.66 9.63 13.66
N CYS A 775 14.64 8.77 13.73
CA CYS A 775 13.88 8.28 12.58
C CYS A 775 12.45 8.85 12.53
N GLU A 776 12.15 9.92 13.29
CA GLU A 776 10.81 10.49 13.42
C GLU A 776 10.25 10.98 12.07
N ALA A 777 11.13 11.39 11.16
CA ALA A 777 10.81 11.79 9.81
C ALA A 777 11.09 10.70 8.76
N TYR A 778 11.54 9.51 9.16
CA TYR A 778 11.90 8.44 8.22
C TYR A 778 10.67 7.94 7.48
N THR A 779 10.70 8.04 6.15
CA THR A 779 9.62 7.57 5.28
C THR A 779 10.11 6.46 4.35
N ALA A 780 9.18 5.68 3.81
CA ALA A 780 9.51 4.69 2.77
C ALA A 780 10.22 5.34 1.56
N THR A 781 9.84 6.57 1.19
CA THR A 781 10.49 7.34 0.12
C THR A 781 11.93 7.67 0.46
N MET A 782 12.22 8.10 1.69
CA MET A 782 13.59 8.35 2.15
C MET A 782 14.41 7.05 2.13
N GLY A 783 13.86 5.94 2.62
CA GLY A 783 14.51 4.64 2.52
C GLY A 783 14.83 4.25 1.08
N GLN A 784 13.91 4.46 0.14
CA GLN A 784 14.15 4.22 -1.28
C GLN A 784 15.22 5.15 -1.86
N ALA A 785 15.22 6.44 -1.49
CA ALA A 785 16.23 7.40 -1.92
C ALA A 785 17.63 7.01 -1.41
N ILE A 786 17.73 6.61 -0.13
CA ILE A 786 18.97 6.09 0.48
C ILE A 786 19.45 4.86 -0.30
N MET A 787 18.57 3.87 -0.51
CA MET A 787 18.92 2.66 -1.26
C MET A 787 19.35 2.97 -2.70
N ARG A 788 18.67 3.88 -3.40
CA ARG A 788 19.04 4.31 -4.76
C ARG A 788 20.40 4.98 -4.79
N SER A 789 20.73 5.76 -3.76
CA SER A 789 22.01 6.46 -3.67
C SER A 789 23.19 5.49 -3.58
N PHE A 790 22.97 4.29 -3.02
CA PHE A 790 23.97 3.22 -2.90
C PHE A 790 23.84 2.11 -3.94
N SER A 791 22.81 2.15 -4.80
CA SER A 791 22.57 1.11 -5.80
C SER A 791 23.36 1.34 -7.09
N PRO A 792 23.77 0.27 -7.80
CA PRO A 792 24.30 0.38 -9.16
C PRO A 792 23.22 0.90 -10.13
N VAL A 793 23.65 1.55 -11.22
CA VAL A 793 22.73 2.01 -12.29
C VAL A 793 22.19 0.83 -13.10
N GLU A 794 22.92 -0.27 -13.13
CA GLU A 794 22.60 -1.47 -13.90
C GLU A 794 21.49 -2.27 -13.21
N LEU A 795 20.31 -2.31 -13.83
CA LEU A 795 19.10 -2.95 -13.29
C LEU A 795 19.21 -4.48 -13.13
N ASP A 796 20.21 -5.12 -13.74
CA ASP A 796 20.43 -6.56 -13.64
C ASP A 796 21.47 -6.95 -12.59
N THR A 797 22.15 -6.01 -11.93
CA THR A 797 23.14 -6.31 -10.89
C THR A 797 22.44 -6.67 -9.56
N ILE A 798 22.68 -7.89 -9.08
CA ILE A 798 22.07 -8.43 -7.84
C ILE A 798 23.04 -8.49 -6.64
N ARG A 799 24.36 -8.42 -6.89
CA ARG A 799 25.38 -8.41 -5.83
C ARG A 799 26.63 -7.68 -6.32
N ILE A 800 27.26 -6.92 -5.42
CA ILE A 800 28.54 -6.24 -5.60
C ILE A 800 29.43 -6.64 -4.42
N GLU A 801 30.63 -7.10 -4.70
CA GLU A 801 31.64 -7.50 -3.72
C GLU A 801 32.91 -6.71 -4.02
N PHE A 802 33.46 -6.06 -2.99
CA PHE A 802 34.69 -5.30 -3.11
C PHE A 802 35.88 -6.22 -2.80
N LEU A 803 36.69 -6.49 -3.82
CA LEU A 803 37.85 -7.37 -3.71
C LEU A 803 39.12 -6.55 -3.42
N GLU A 804 40.17 -7.24 -2.96
CA GLU A 804 41.50 -6.65 -2.82
C GLU A 804 42.04 -6.12 -4.16
N GLY A 805 42.78 -5.02 -4.09
CA GLY A 805 43.43 -4.42 -5.26
C GLY A 805 42.47 -3.64 -6.17
N ALA A 806 41.47 -2.97 -5.58
CA ALA A 806 40.56 -2.06 -6.27
C ALA A 806 39.77 -2.73 -7.42
N LYS A 807 39.35 -3.96 -7.15
CA LYS A 807 38.54 -4.76 -8.06
C LYS A 807 37.14 -4.91 -7.48
N ILE A 808 36.14 -4.86 -8.35
CA ILE A 808 34.76 -5.16 -7.98
C ILE A 808 34.35 -6.44 -8.68
N LEU A 809 33.83 -7.39 -7.91
CA LEU A 809 33.10 -8.54 -8.44
C LEU A 809 31.62 -8.21 -8.38
N TYR A 810 30.96 -8.15 -9.53
CA TYR A 810 29.51 -7.99 -9.57
C TYR A 810 28.85 -9.23 -10.17
N THR A 811 27.68 -9.55 -9.64
CA THR A 811 26.85 -10.67 -10.09
C THR A 811 25.58 -10.13 -10.73
N LYS A 812 25.30 -10.55 -11.97
CA LYS A 812 24.07 -10.23 -12.70
C LYS A 812 22.96 -11.23 -12.41
N LYS A 813 21.73 -10.82 -12.69
CA LYS A 813 20.54 -11.68 -12.71
C LYS A 813 20.78 -12.84 -13.68
N GLY A 814 20.63 -14.08 -13.17
CA GLY A 814 21.05 -15.29 -13.89
C GLY A 814 22.41 -15.86 -13.44
N GLY A 815 23.08 -15.23 -12.46
CA GLY A 815 24.26 -15.79 -11.80
C GLY A 815 25.59 -15.54 -12.50
N THR A 816 25.59 -14.78 -13.61
CA THR A 816 26.84 -14.41 -14.30
C THR A 816 27.65 -13.47 -13.42
N LYS A 817 28.92 -13.82 -13.19
CA LYS A 817 29.87 -13.02 -12.39
C LYS A 817 30.89 -12.36 -13.31
N LYS A 818 31.17 -11.07 -13.08
CA LYS A 818 32.23 -10.34 -13.79
C LYS A 818 33.07 -9.55 -12.79
N THR A 819 34.37 -9.63 -12.93
CA THR A 819 35.31 -8.78 -12.21
C THR A 819 35.66 -7.57 -13.06
N VAL A 820 35.65 -6.39 -12.45
CA VAL A 820 36.02 -5.13 -13.09
C VAL A 820 37.09 -4.42 -12.26
N THR A 821 37.93 -3.66 -12.95
CA THR A 821 38.98 -2.80 -12.38
C THR A 821 38.44 -1.38 -12.21
N ASP A 822 39.19 -0.51 -11.52
CA ASP A 822 38.82 0.90 -11.27
C ASP A 822 38.46 1.73 -12.51
N GLU A 823 38.93 1.32 -13.68
CA GLU A 823 38.66 1.99 -14.96
C GLU A 823 37.22 1.75 -15.46
N ASP A 824 36.53 0.74 -14.94
CA ASP A 824 35.16 0.41 -15.32
C ASP A 824 34.16 1.41 -14.72
N LYS A 825 33.14 1.78 -15.49
CA LYS A 825 32.11 2.74 -15.08
C LYS A 825 31.38 2.32 -13.80
N LEU A 826 31.20 1.01 -13.59
CA LEU A 826 30.61 0.49 -12.36
C LEU A 826 31.54 0.76 -11.17
N ALA A 827 32.85 0.50 -11.31
CA ALA A 827 33.83 0.77 -10.27
C ALA A 827 33.94 2.26 -9.93
N GLN A 828 33.92 3.13 -10.95
CA GLN A 828 33.93 4.59 -10.77
C GLN A 828 32.73 5.11 -9.97
N ARG A 829 31.56 4.45 -10.07
CA ARG A 829 30.38 4.79 -9.25
C ARG A 829 30.46 4.19 -7.84
N MET A 830 30.85 2.92 -7.74
CA MET A 830 30.71 2.16 -6.50
C MET A 830 31.85 2.42 -5.51
N ASN A 831 33.06 2.73 -5.98
CA ASN A 831 34.21 3.02 -5.11
C ASN A 831 33.98 4.27 -4.23
N PRO A 832 33.49 5.43 -4.75
CA PRO A 832 33.15 6.58 -3.91
C PRO A 832 32.07 6.25 -2.87
N ILE A 833 31.07 5.43 -3.24
CA ILE A 833 30.03 4.96 -2.32
C ILE A 833 30.66 4.11 -1.20
N LYS A 834 31.55 3.17 -1.54
CA LYS A 834 32.31 2.38 -0.55
C LYS A 834 33.04 3.30 0.43
N THR A 835 33.82 4.26 -0.08
CA THR A 835 34.58 5.20 0.77
C THR A 835 33.66 6.04 1.66
N TYR A 836 32.54 6.51 1.14
CA TYR A 836 31.54 7.24 1.92
C TYR A 836 30.99 6.37 3.05
N LEU A 837 30.59 5.13 2.74
CA LEU A 837 30.03 4.21 3.71
C LEU A 837 31.09 3.77 4.75
N GLU A 838 32.36 3.61 4.38
CA GLU A 838 33.46 3.29 5.31
C GLU A 838 33.65 4.38 6.38
N GLY A 839 33.25 5.61 6.10
CA GLY A 839 33.17 6.68 7.11
C GLY A 839 32.16 6.40 8.24
N TYR A 840 31.15 5.56 7.97
CA TYR A 840 30.11 5.17 8.93
C TYR A 840 30.34 3.75 9.48
N PHE A 841 30.74 2.81 8.63
CA PHE A 841 30.94 1.40 8.95
C PHE A 841 32.43 1.11 9.16
N ASN A 842 32.96 1.56 10.30
CA ASN A 842 34.37 1.33 10.69
C ASN A 842 34.49 0.89 12.15
N GLU A 843 35.68 0.41 12.51
CA GLU A 843 36.00 -0.08 13.85
C GLU A 843 35.70 0.95 14.95
N LYS A 844 35.94 2.25 14.70
CA LYS A 844 35.67 3.32 15.68
C LYS A 844 34.19 3.45 16.02
N ARG A 845 33.31 3.01 15.13
CA ARG A 845 31.85 2.99 15.31
C ARG A 845 31.32 1.59 15.64
N GLY A 846 32.20 0.64 15.96
CA GLY A 846 31.84 -0.71 16.40
C GLY A 846 31.75 -1.75 15.27
N PHE A 847 32.06 -1.38 14.02
CA PHE A 847 32.04 -2.31 12.89
C PHE A 847 33.43 -2.91 12.67
N LYS A 848 33.69 -4.06 13.30
CA LYS A 848 35.01 -4.72 13.34
C LYS A 848 35.53 -5.15 11.97
N ASP A 849 34.65 -5.50 11.04
CA ASP A 849 35.03 -6.02 9.72
C ASP A 849 34.98 -4.95 8.62
N GLY A 850 34.68 -3.68 8.96
CA GLY A 850 34.49 -2.60 7.98
C GLY A 850 33.38 -2.92 6.97
N ILE A 851 33.54 -2.44 5.73
CA ILE A 851 32.67 -2.79 4.60
C ILE A 851 33.33 -3.89 3.78
N THR A 852 32.66 -5.04 3.71
CA THR A 852 33.06 -6.23 2.95
C THR A 852 32.21 -6.45 1.72
#